data_AF-A0A3A5MIR1-F1
#
_entry.id   AF-A0A3A5MIR1-F1
#
_cell.length_a   1.000
_cell.length_b   1.000
_cell.length_c   1.000
_cell.angle_alpha   90.00
_cell.angle_beta   90.00
_cell.angle_gamma   90.00
#
_symmetry.space_group_name_H-M   'P 1'
#
loop_
_entity.id
_entity.type
_entity.pdbx_description
1 polymer ?
#
loop_
_entity_poly.entity_id
_entity_poly.type
_entity_poly.pdbx_seq_one_letter_code
_entity_poly.pdbx_strand_id
1 'polypeptide(L)'
;MPAHRRRAPHRRRWTGRTLLATLTGMALLAGLFVAPSPAAAVESPVDLGTAGTYSLLAGTSIANTGPSTYSGDIGTSPGTTVSGFPPGIVTGDIHPGDAAATQARVDLQNAYSDAATRAATGSIAGDLAGRTLTAGVYKATAAISVSTTLTLDAQGNPDAVFIFQIDAAFDVAAGSEIRLRNGARPANVIWQVVGAVALGATASFTGTIMGMAAIAVGAGTSVTGRALTLNGAIALSSNVFTTEPTVGLGSAAAYSVLAGASVANSGGTTLSGDLGVSPGNTVTGFPPGVISGTIHAGDALAAQARVDLQTAITDAAGRVPTATLAGSLNGRTLTEGVYDAAAALTLGTELVLDGQGNRNGVFIFQLDAGLTTSAGSVIRLINGAQAARVIWQVAGTASLGAASTFMGTILGQSGISIGNSTGFTGRALTLGDTVALNTNVFITAQPVDLGSAGSFAVLATTSVASTGSSTIGGDIGVFPGTAITGFPPGTLTGSLYPGDSVAAAAQADLQLAYDDAASRTPTATLAGDLAGRTLTAGIYRAGAALANSTTLTLDGQGNPNAVFIFQIEAAFASAAGSSVVLINGADASRVFWQVVGAVSLGATASFSGTILGLAAISVGADASFTGRALTLAGAVALSNNVFTNPTPVAGPLTATTSGATLSGVVLQGIETQYSTGTSDQWVIVDDRGTGAAWTLSVSASVPTSAAGTVETVARTLPAGGLVITPGTITAGTDGGPVDGISAPALALSETAQTLVTTSGPNRGTYLLSPSFSLAIPPNAYRSNFTGAVDGSPLNPYVSVLTFTIS
;
A
#
# COMPACT_ATOMS: atom_id res chain seq x y z
N MET A 1 112.36 -7.95 40.57
CA MET A 1 112.46 -8.08 39.09
C MET A 1 111.23 -8.85 38.59
N PRO A 2 110.66 -8.48 37.42
CA PRO A 2 109.27 -7.99 37.25
C PRO A 2 108.37 -8.98 36.45
N ALA A 3 107.10 -8.76 36.03
CA ALA A 3 106.30 -7.57 35.71
C ALA A 3 104.77 -7.90 35.64
N HIS A 4 103.86 -7.00 36.10
CA HIS A 4 102.85 -6.20 35.33
C HIS A 4 101.62 -6.95 34.73
N ARG A 5 100.36 -6.46 34.73
CA ARG A 5 99.73 -5.14 35.01
C ARG A 5 98.17 -5.27 35.14
N ARG A 6 97.59 -4.54 36.12
CA ARG A 6 96.38 -3.63 36.14
C ARG A 6 95.02 -4.12 35.55
N ARG A 7 93.82 -3.78 36.06
CA ARG A 7 93.29 -2.77 37.04
C ARG A 7 91.85 -3.20 37.44
N ALA A 8 91.38 -2.76 38.61
CA ALA A 8 90.10 -3.12 39.28
C ALA A 8 89.01 -2.01 39.07
N PRO A 9 87.91 -1.87 39.87
CA PRO A 9 87.13 -2.80 40.73
C PRO A 9 85.58 -2.53 40.76
N HIS A 10 84.87 -3.31 41.62
CA HIS A 10 83.63 -2.98 42.38
C HIS A 10 82.26 -3.08 41.66
N ARG A 11 81.14 -3.51 42.27
CA ARG A 11 80.74 -3.84 43.66
C ARG A 11 79.42 -4.66 43.61
N ARG A 12 79.31 -5.70 44.47
CA ARG A 12 78.23 -6.07 45.43
C ARG A 12 76.77 -5.64 45.12
N ARG A 13 75.69 -6.34 45.47
CA ARG A 13 75.31 -7.63 46.12
C ARG A 13 73.85 -7.41 46.55
N TRP A 14 72.92 -8.34 46.33
CA TRP A 14 72.08 -8.99 47.37
C TRP A 14 70.90 -9.77 46.79
N THR A 15 70.65 -10.89 47.45
CA THR A 15 69.69 -11.96 47.20
C THR A 15 68.84 -12.13 48.46
N GLY A 16 67.57 -12.52 48.31
CA GLY A 16 66.76 -13.06 49.40
C GLY A 16 65.42 -13.61 48.91
N ARG A 17 65.34 -14.93 48.71
CA ARG A 17 64.11 -15.70 48.44
C ARG A 17 63.65 -16.42 49.70
N THR A 18 62.43 -16.08 50.12
CA THR A 18 61.28 -16.90 50.57
C THR A 18 61.43 -18.20 51.39
N LEU A 19 60.66 -18.21 52.49
CA LEU A 19 60.15 -19.35 53.27
C LEU A 19 58.95 -20.04 52.59
N LEU A 20 58.68 -21.27 53.05
CA LEU A 20 57.67 -22.24 52.61
C LEU A 20 56.34 -22.13 53.39
N ALA A 21 55.22 -22.33 52.66
CA ALA A 21 53.94 -22.98 52.99
C ALA A 21 53.07 -22.50 54.17
N THR A 22 51.80 -22.12 53.87
CA THR A 22 50.58 -22.92 54.16
C THR A 22 49.35 -22.34 53.45
N LEU A 23 48.58 -23.22 52.78
CA LEU A 23 47.31 -22.99 52.09
C LEU A 23 46.18 -22.60 53.06
N THR A 24 45.27 -21.71 52.65
CA THR A 24 43.82 -21.98 52.45
C THR A 24 43.06 -20.71 52.02
N GLY A 25 42.22 -20.82 50.97
CA GLY A 25 41.08 -19.92 50.74
C GLY A 25 41.17 -18.90 49.60
N MET A 26 41.36 -19.34 48.35
CA MET A 26 41.03 -18.54 47.16
C MET A 26 39.51 -18.57 46.90
N ALA A 27 38.85 -17.42 47.03
CA ALA A 27 37.69 -17.07 46.20
C ALA A 27 38.16 -15.95 45.25
N LEU A 28 38.67 -16.36 44.09
CA LEU A 28 39.14 -15.46 43.05
C LEU A 28 37.93 -15.00 42.22
N LEU A 29 37.53 -13.73 42.37
CA LEU A 29 36.79 -13.02 41.32
C LEU A 29 37.71 -12.95 40.09
N ALA A 30 37.56 -13.90 39.16
CA ALA A 30 38.08 -13.74 37.82
C ALA A 30 37.14 -12.79 37.08
N GLY A 31 37.48 -11.50 37.13
CA GLY A 31 36.93 -10.52 36.20
C GLY A 31 37.25 -10.99 34.79
N LEU A 32 36.21 -11.42 34.08
CA LEU A 32 36.26 -11.68 32.65
C LEU A 32 36.45 -10.33 31.97
N PHE A 33 37.70 -9.90 31.80
CA PHE A 33 38.02 -8.89 30.81
C PHE A 33 37.78 -9.53 29.44
N VAL A 34 36.54 -9.40 28.95
CA VAL A 34 36.31 -9.43 27.51
C VAL A 34 37.12 -8.26 26.98
N ALA A 35 38.25 -8.55 26.33
CA ALA A 35 38.87 -7.54 25.48
C ALA A 35 37.78 -7.06 24.53
N PRO A 36 37.52 -5.74 24.40
CA PRO A 36 36.62 -5.29 23.36
C PRO A 36 37.15 -5.87 22.05
N SER A 37 36.32 -6.65 21.36
CA SER A 37 36.54 -6.96 19.95
C SER A 37 36.93 -5.64 19.28
N PRO A 38 37.94 -5.60 18.41
CA PRO A 38 38.28 -4.37 17.71
C PRO A 38 36.96 -3.83 17.13
N ALA A 39 36.61 -2.61 17.53
CA ALA A 39 35.49 -1.90 16.94
C ALA A 39 35.80 -1.87 15.43
N ALA A 40 35.13 -2.74 14.68
CA ALA A 40 35.17 -2.68 13.24
C ALA A 40 34.68 -1.28 12.90
N ALA A 41 35.54 -0.46 12.32
CA ALA A 41 35.12 0.84 11.81
C ALA A 41 33.92 0.57 10.90
N VAL A 42 32.79 1.20 11.20
CA VAL A 42 31.58 1.09 10.39
C VAL A 42 31.95 1.62 9.00
N GLU A 43 31.89 0.77 7.99
CA GLU A 43 32.08 1.18 6.60
C GLU A 43 30.98 2.19 6.23
N SER A 44 31.36 3.35 5.69
CA SER A 44 30.40 4.36 5.25
C SER A 44 29.60 3.86 4.05
N PRO A 45 28.36 4.28 3.78
CA PRO A 45 27.68 3.96 2.53
C PRO A 45 28.46 4.43 1.28
N VAL A 46 28.25 3.78 0.13
CA VAL A 46 28.80 4.25 -1.16
C VAL A 46 27.88 5.36 -1.68
N ASP A 47 28.44 6.54 -1.96
CA ASP A 47 27.68 7.66 -2.52
C ASP A 47 27.46 7.46 -4.02
N LEU A 48 26.19 7.36 -4.42
CA LEU A 48 25.78 7.19 -5.81
C LEU A 48 25.60 8.53 -6.56
N GLY A 49 25.65 9.66 -5.86
CA GLY A 49 25.33 10.97 -6.44
C GLY A 49 23.98 10.95 -7.17
N THR A 50 23.94 11.54 -8.37
CA THR A 50 22.74 11.56 -9.22
C THR A 50 22.35 10.19 -9.76
N ALA A 51 23.26 9.20 -9.81
CA ALA A 51 22.88 7.82 -10.16
C ALA A 51 21.95 7.19 -9.12
N GLY A 52 21.89 7.75 -7.90
CA GLY A 52 21.01 7.30 -6.84
C GLY A 52 19.51 7.44 -7.16
N THR A 53 19.12 8.32 -8.10
CA THR A 53 17.71 8.50 -8.48
C THR A 53 17.22 7.48 -9.51
N TYR A 54 18.14 6.75 -10.15
CA TYR A 54 17.81 5.82 -11.22
C TYR A 54 17.47 4.43 -10.70
N SER A 55 16.39 3.84 -11.21
CA SER A 55 16.17 2.39 -11.14
C SER A 55 17.09 1.66 -12.11
N LEU A 56 17.27 2.22 -13.31
CA LEU A 56 18.06 1.65 -14.39
C LEU A 56 18.97 2.71 -15.04
N LEU A 57 20.26 2.43 -15.15
CA LEU A 57 21.18 3.26 -15.91
C LEU A 57 22.11 2.37 -16.74
N ALA A 58 22.12 2.52 -18.06
CA ALA A 58 22.91 1.66 -18.94
C ALA A 58 23.88 2.43 -19.84
N GLY A 59 25.03 1.82 -20.12
CA GLY A 59 26.03 2.35 -21.05
C GLY A 59 25.51 2.42 -22.49
N THR A 60 24.78 1.39 -22.94
CA THR A 60 24.39 1.24 -24.35
C THR A 60 22.88 1.32 -24.59
N SER A 61 22.10 0.45 -23.95
CA SER A 61 20.67 0.34 -24.22
C SER A 61 19.90 -0.30 -23.07
N ILE A 62 18.61 0.02 -22.97
CA ILE A 62 17.64 -0.63 -22.10
C ILE A 62 16.52 -1.20 -22.98
N ALA A 63 16.22 -2.49 -22.80
CA ALA A 63 15.13 -3.16 -23.50
C ALA A 63 14.23 -3.91 -22.51
N ASN A 64 12.96 -3.52 -22.45
CA ASN A 64 11.93 -4.16 -21.65
C ASN A 64 10.96 -4.99 -22.50
N THR A 65 10.58 -6.16 -22.00
CA THR A 65 9.53 -7.00 -22.59
C THR A 65 8.45 -7.31 -21.54
N GLY A 66 7.18 -7.16 -21.89
CA GLY A 66 6.07 -7.40 -20.96
C GLY A 66 5.88 -6.33 -19.87
N PRO A 67 4.82 -6.45 -19.05
CA PRO A 67 4.44 -5.46 -18.04
C PRO A 67 5.46 -5.38 -16.91
N SER A 68 6.04 -4.20 -16.70
CA SER A 68 7.08 -3.96 -15.70
C SER A 68 6.85 -2.63 -14.99
N THR A 69 7.33 -2.47 -13.76
CA THR A 69 7.21 -1.22 -12.98
C THR A 69 8.55 -0.82 -12.37
N TYR A 70 8.91 0.46 -12.49
CA TYR A 70 10.19 1.00 -12.01
C TYR A 70 9.96 2.29 -11.23
N SER A 71 10.43 2.32 -9.98
CA SER A 71 10.14 3.40 -9.01
C SER A 71 11.03 4.63 -9.11
N GLY A 72 11.99 4.66 -10.04
CA GLY A 72 12.93 5.78 -10.23
C GLY A 72 13.30 5.93 -11.70
N ASP A 73 14.17 6.90 -12.00
CA ASP A 73 14.52 7.27 -13.38
C ASP A 73 15.11 6.08 -14.16
N ILE A 74 14.94 6.11 -15.48
CA ILE A 74 15.64 5.19 -16.37
C ILE A 74 16.44 5.97 -17.40
N GLY A 75 17.66 5.54 -17.68
CA GLY A 75 18.51 6.30 -18.60
C GLY A 75 19.59 5.49 -19.29
N THR A 76 20.08 6.05 -20.39
CA THR A 76 21.24 5.52 -21.09
C THR A 76 22.24 6.63 -21.35
N SER A 77 23.54 6.35 -21.20
CA SER A 77 24.61 7.24 -21.65
C SER A 77 25.90 6.45 -21.80
N PRO A 78 26.69 6.62 -22.89
CA PRO A 78 26.45 7.49 -24.03
C PRO A 78 25.38 6.94 -25.00
N GLY A 79 24.87 5.73 -24.76
CA GLY A 79 23.76 5.18 -25.52
C GLY A 79 22.49 6.05 -25.45
N THR A 80 21.61 5.87 -26.42
CA THR A 80 20.36 6.65 -26.57
C THR A 80 19.12 5.76 -26.71
N THR A 81 19.26 4.44 -26.52
CA THR A 81 18.19 3.48 -26.81
C THR A 81 17.52 3.00 -25.53
N VAL A 82 16.27 3.40 -25.33
CA VAL A 82 15.35 2.86 -24.31
C VAL A 82 14.09 2.37 -25.04
N SER A 83 13.69 1.12 -24.82
CA SER A 83 12.57 0.48 -25.53
C SER A 83 11.73 -0.41 -24.61
N GLY A 84 10.45 -0.61 -24.96
CA GLY A 84 9.52 -1.43 -24.18
C GLY A 84 8.76 -0.68 -23.07
N PHE A 85 8.66 0.65 -23.19
CA PHE A 85 7.97 1.56 -22.28
C PHE A 85 7.02 2.45 -23.10
N PRO A 86 5.74 2.06 -23.31
CA PRO A 86 5.02 0.90 -22.77
C PRO A 86 5.39 -0.47 -23.41
N PRO A 87 5.04 -1.64 -22.79
CA PRO A 87 4.18 -1.81 -21.62
C PRO A 87 4.87 -1.64 -20.25
N GLY A 88 6.19 -1.42 -20.20
CA GLY A 88 6.85 -1.01 -18.97
C GLY A 88 6.38 0.38 -18.52
N ILE A 89 6.24 0.56 -17.21
CA ILE A 89 5.80 1.80 -16.55
C ILE A 89 6.96 2.30 -15.69
N VAL A 90 7.35 3.55 -15.87
CA VAL A 90 8.37 4.25 -15.07
C VAL A 90 7.68 5.37 -14.32
N THR A 91 7.94 5.49 -13.02
CA THR A 91 7.41 6.58 -12.19
C THR A 91 8.27 7.85 -12.27
N GLY A 92 9.58 7.68 -12.47
CA GLY A 92 10.54 8.74 -12.78
C GLY A 92 10.63 9.09 -14.26
N ASP A 93 11.62 9.89 -14.62
CA ASP A 93 11.85 10.35 -15.99
C ASP A 93 12.64 9.35 -16.83
N ILE A 94 12.45 9.40 -18.15
CA ILE A 94 13.20 8.61 -19.13
C ILE A 94 14.26 9.50 -19.79
N HIS A 95 15.53 9.19 -19.58
CA HIS A 95 16.70 9.99 -19.99
C HIS A 95 17.59 9.27 -21.04
N PRO A 96 17.19 9.21 -22.33
CA PRO A 96 17.97 8.53 -23.36
C PRO A 96 19.08 9.44 -23.91
N GLY A 97 20.27 9.37 -23.30
CA GLY A 97 21.48 10.04 -23.77
C GLY A 97 21.54 11.54 -23.50
N ASP A 98 20.74 12.05 -22.57
CA ASP A 98 20.72 13.47 -22.22
C ASP A 98 21.79 13.85 -21.18
N ALA A 99 21.76 15.11 -20.74
CA ALA A 99 22.69 15.63 -19.75
C ALA A 99 22.51 15.01 -18.35
N ALA A 100 21.28 14.68 -17.95
CA ALA A 100 20.99 14.07 -16.66
C ALA A 100 21.56 12.65 -16.60
N ALA A 101 21.29 11.82 -17.63
CA ALA A 101 21.87 10.48 -17.73
C ALA A 101 23.40 10.51 -17.86
N THR A 102 23.95 11.55 -18.50
CA THR A 102 25.40 11.74 -18.61
C THR A 102 26.03 12.05 -17.25
N GLN A 103 25.43 12.94 -16.45
CA GLN A 103 25.91 13.21 -15.09
C GLN A 103 25.78 11.98 -14.20
N ALA A 104 24.63 11.28 -14.26
CA ALA A 104 24.41 10.05 -13.52
C ALA A 104 25.45 8.97 -13.88
N ARG A 105 25.86 8.86 -15.14
CA ARG A 105 26.94 7.93 -15.54
C ARG A 105 28.29 8.28 -14.92
N VAL A 106 28.61 9.57 -14.83
CA VAL A 106 29.85 10.05 -14.17
C VAL A 106 29.81 9.72 -12.68
N ASP A 107 28.69 9.98 -12.01
CA ASP A 107 28.53 9.68 -10.59
C ASP A 107 28.58 8.16 -10.33
N LEU A 108 27.97 7.34 -11.21
CA LEU A 108 28.10 5.88 -11.19
C LEU A 108 29.56 5.43 -11.34
N GLN A 109 30.34 6.06 -12.22
CA GLN A 109 31.76 5.73 -12.38
C GLN A 109 32.56 6.03 -11.11
N ASN A 110 32.24 7.13 -10.42
CA ASN A 110 32.86 7.50 -9.16
C ASN A 110 32.50 6.49 -8.07
N ALA A 111 31.21 6.16 -7.93
CA ALA A 111 30.70 5.17 -6.98
C ALA A 111 31.29 3.77 -7.21
N TYR A 112 31.37 3.34 -8.47
CA TYR A 112 32.01 2.08 -8.86
C TYR A 112 33.48 2.05 -8.43
N SER A 113 34.20 3.15 -8.63
CA SER A 113 35.62 3.26 -8.29
C SER A 113 35.85 3.30 -6.77
N ASP A 114 34.99 3.99 -6.02
CA ASP A 114 34.98 3.94 -4.54
C ASP A 114 34.79 2.49 -4.07
N ALA A 115 33.69 1.86 -4.47
CA ALA A 115 33.36 0.50 -4.06
C ALA A 115 34.47 -0.51 -4.39
N ALA A 116 35.09 -0.41 -5.58
CA ALA A 116 36.17 -1.29 -6.03
C ALA A 116 37.50 -1.09 -5.27
N THR A 117 37.73 0.08 -4.68
CA THR A 117 39.00 0.42 -3.99
C THR A 117 38.93 0.23 -2.48
N ARG A 118 37.75 -0.03 -1.92
CA ARG A 118 37.60 -0.32 -0.48
C ARG A 118 38.36 -1.56 -0.05
N ALA A 119 38.95 -1.52 1.14
CA ALA A 119 39.73 -2.63 1.65
C ALA A 119 38.82 -3.83 1.98
N ALA A 120 39.08 -4.98 1.37
CA ALA A 120 38.30 -6.19 1.61
C ALA A 120 38.48 -6.69 3.05
N THR A 121 37.35 -6.94 3.72
CA THR A 121 37.28 -7.52 5.07
C THR A 121 37.11 -9.04 5.05
N GLY A 122 36.71 -9.60 3.92
CA GLY A 122 36.52 -11.04 3.72
C GLY A 122 36.63 -11.46 2.27
N SER A 123 36.79 -12.76 2.03
CA SER A 123 36.77 -13.36 0.69
C SER A 123 35.57 -14.28 0.53
N ILE A 124 35.03 -14.32 -0.68
CA ILE A 124 33.91 -15.16 -1.09
C ILE A 124 34.23 -15.81 -2.45
N ALA A 125 33.70 -17.00 -2.69
CA ALA A 125 33.91 -17.74 -3.91
C ALA A 125 32.80 -18.78 -4.12
N GLY A 126 32.55 -19.16 -5.37
CA GLY A 126 31.58 -20.18 -5.73
C GLY A 126 30.14 -19.77 -5.47
N ASP A 127 29.29 -20.75 -5.16
CA ASP A 127 27.88 -20.53 -4.81
C ASP A 127 27.75 -20.09 -3.34
N LEU A 128 26.96 -19.05 -3.09
CA LEU A 128 26.70 -18.48 -1.78
C LEU A 128 25.40 -19.00 -1.14
N ALA A 129 24.76 -20.00 -1.74
CA ALA A 129 23.58 -20.68 -1.22
C ALA A 129 23.67 -21.01 0.28
N GLY A 130 22.64 -20.63 1.03
CA GLY A 130 22.48 -20.90 2.47
C GLY A 130 23.38 -20.08 3.38
N ARG A 131 24.24 -19.21 2.86
CA ARG A 131 25.15 -18.41 3.69
C ARG A 131 24.42 -17.25 4.36
N THR A 132 24.87 -16.92 5.57
CA THR A 132 24.58 -15.65 6.24
C THR A 132 25.86 -14.85 6.32
N LEU A 133 25.85 -13.64 5.78
CA LEU A 133 26.97 -12.70 5.82
C LEU A 133 26.60 -11.51 6.69
N THR A 134 27.54 -11.04 7.50
CA THR A 134 27.41 -9.80 8.29
C THR A 134 27.96 -8.62 7.51
N ALA A 135 27.83 -7.40 8.04
CA ALA A 135 28.38 -6.19 7.43
C ALA A 135 29.87 -6.37 7.08
N GLY A 136 30.28 -5.83 5.93
CA GLY A 136 31.67 -5.91 5.46
C GLY A 136 31.83 -5.74 3.96
N VAL A 137 33.11 -5.65 3.55
CA VAL A 137 33.56 -5.65 2.15
C VAL A 137 34.05 -7.05 1.79
N TYR A 138 33.45 -7.70 0.80
CA TYR A 138 33.69 -9.07 0.39
C TYR A 138 34.26 -9.14 -1.02
N LYS A 139 35.44 -9.76 -1.17
CA LYS A 139 36.12 -9.92 -2.45
C LYS A 139 35.87 -11.29 -3.08
N ALA A 140 35.46 -11.31 -4.33
CA ALA A 140 35.52 -12.47 -5.22
C ALA A 140 36.46 -12.19 -6.40
N THR A 141 37.42 -13.08 -6.65
CA THR A 141 38.32 -13.01 -7.83
C THR A 141 37.86 -13.89 -8.99
N ALA A 142 36.78 -14.66 -8.80
CA ALA A 142 36.18 -15.57 -9.77
C ALA A 142 34.65 -15.41 -9.73
N ALA A 143 33.97 -16.03 -10.71
CA ALA A 143 32.52 -15.94 -10.78
C ALA A 143 31.88 -16.52 -9.51
N ILE A 144 30.82 -15.87 -9.05
CA ILE A 144 30.02 -16.32 -7.92
C ILE A 144 28.57 -16.48 -8.33
N SER A 145 27.84 -17.33 -7.60
CA SER A 145 26.41 -17.49 -7.82
C SER A 145 25.62 -17.53 -6.51
N VAL A 146 24.30 -17.37 -6.60
CA VAL A 146 23.34 -17.65 -5.53
C VAL A 146 22.30 -18.62 -6.11
N SER A 147 22.36 -19.89 -5.72
CA SER A 147 21.42 -20.91 -6.24
C SER A 147 20.15 -21.10 -5.39
N THR A 148 20.12 -20.54 -4.17
CA THR A 148 18.97 -20.56 -3.25
C THR A 148 18.87 -19.24 -2.47
N THR A 149 19.00 -19.25 -1.13
CA THR A 149 18.92 -18.04 -0.30
C THR A 149 20.31 -17.60 0.17
N LEU A 150 20.66 -16.34 -0.04
CA LEU A 150 21.75 -15.65 0.64
C LEU A 150 21.16 -14.69 1.67
N THR A 151 21.60 -14.73 2.93
CA THR A 151 21.14 -13.81 3.98
C THR A 151 22.21 -12.77 4.30
N LEU A 152 21.82 -11.49 4.34
CA LEU A 152 22.64 -10.37 4.80
C LEU A 152 22.09 -9.88 6.15
N ASP A 153 22.88 -10.04 7.21
CA ASP A 153 22.46 -9.80 8.58
C ASP A 153 23.20 -8.59 9.17
N ALA A 154 22.44 -7.53 9.45
CA ALA A 154 22.98 -6.30 10.04
C ALA A 154 23.17 -6.37 11.56
N GLN A 155 22.76 -7.47 12.20
CA GLN A 155 22.91 -7.69 13.65
C GLN A 155 22.34 -6.57 14.51
N GLY A 156 21.26 -5.93 14.06
CA GLY A 156 20.58 -4.84 14.74
C GLY A 156 21.13 -3.45 14.41
N ASN A 157 22.14 -3.34 13.56
CA ASN A 157 22.71 -2.07 13.12
C ASN A 157 22.13 -1.61 11.77
N PRO A 158 21.19 -0.64 11.74
CA PRO A 158 20.61 -0.18 10.48
C PRO A 158 21.61 0.48 9.51
N ASP A 159 22.77 0.92 10.01
CA ASP A 159 23.84 1.53 9.22
C ASP A 159 24.84 0.48 8.69
N ALA A 160 24.54 -0.82 8.85
CA ALA A 160 25.38 -1.90 8.34
C ALA A 160 25.51 -1.84 6.81
N VAL A 161 26.77 -1.81 6.33
CA VAL A 161 27.13 -1.76 4.90
C VAL A 161 27.68 -3.12 4.43
N PHE A 162 27.22 -3.55 3.25
CA PHE A 162 27.63 -4.77 2.57
C PHE A 162 28.12 -4.40 1.17
N ILE A 163 29.41 -4.63 0.90
CA ILE A 163 29.99 -4.35 -0.43
C ILE A 163 30.56 -5.64 -0.99
N PHE A 164 30.10 -6.04 -2.16
CA PHE A 164 30.57 -7.21 -2.88
C PHE A 164 31.40 -6.74 -4.08
N GLN A 165 32.71 -7.04 -4.06
CA GLN A 165 33.67 -6.71 -5.11
C GLN A 165 33.98 -7.96 -5.95
N ILE A 166 33.36 -8.07 -7.12
CA ILE A 166 33.36 -9.28 -7.95
C ILE A 166 34.13 -9.03 -9.26
N ASP A 167 35.31 -9.65 -9.41
CA ASP A 167 36.17 -9.47 -10.61
C ASP A 167 35.70 -10.28 -11.83
N ALA A 168 34.55 -10.91 -11.74
CA ALA A 168 34.01 -11.84 -12.74
C ALA A 168 32.48 -11.71 -12.85
N ALA A 169 31.83 -12.71 -13.43
CA ALA A 169 30.37 -12.75 -13.55
C ALA A 169 29.68 -13.00 -12.20
N PHE A 170 28.43 -12.57 -12.09
CA PHE A 170 27.58 -12.79 -10.93
C PHE A 170 26.19 -13.28 -11.38
N ASP A 171 25.83 -14.47 -10.92
CA ASP A 171 24.57 -15.12 -11.31
C ASP A 171 23.67 -15.38 -10.08
N VAL A 172 22.40 -15.01 -10.16
CA VAL A 172 21.36 -15.42 -9.19
C VAL A 172 20.43 -16.37 -9.92
N ALA A 173 20.26 -17.59 -9.43
CA ALA A 173 19.43 -18.59 -10.11
C ALA A 173 17.94 -18.23 -10.05
N ALA A 174 17.13 -18.87 -10.91
CA ALA A 174 15.68 -18.65 -10.93
C ALA A 174 15.05 -19.00 -9.56
N GLY A 175 14.13 -18.15 -9.08
CA GLY A 175 13.48 -18.31 -7.78
C GLY A 175 14.38 -18.15 -6.54
N SER A 176 15.65 -17.76 -6.71
CA SER A 176 16.59 -17.53 -5.61
C SER A 176 16.36 -16.18 -4.92
N GLU A 177 16.80 -16.06 -3.67
CA GLU A 177 16.51 -14.89 -2.81
C GLU A 177 17.79 -14.34 -2.15
N ILE A 178 17.97 -13.02 -2.22
CA ILE A 178 18.93 -12.30 -1.36
C ILE A 178 18.13 -11.57 -0.28
N ARG A 179 18.17 -12.11 0.93
CA ARG A 179 17.34 -11.70 2.07
C ARG A 179 18.09 -10.81 3.04
N LEU A 180 17.46 -9.73 3.47
CA LEU A 180 17.96 -8.86 4.53
C LEU A 180 17.43 -9.29 5.90
N ARG A 181 18.24 -9.14 6.95
CA ARG A 181 17.86 -9.41 8.34
C ARG A 181 18.39 -8.36 9.30
N ASN A 182 17.68 -8.25 10.43
CA ASN A 182 18.06 -7.49 11.62
C ASN A 182 18.52 -6.05 11.31
N GLY A 183 17.74 -5.33 10.50
CA GLY A 183 18.01 -3.92 10.17
C GLY A 183 18.86 -3.70 8.92
N ALA A 184 19.27 -4.74 8.19
CA ALA A 184 20.00 -4.54 6.93
C ALA A 184 19.11 -3.80 5.92
N ARG A 185 19.69 -2.86 5.17
CA ARG A 185 18.99 -1.98 4.23
C ARG A 185 19.48 -2.17 2.80
N PRO A 186 18.61 -2.21 1.79
CA PRO A 186 19.01 -2.36 0.38
C PRO A 186 19.93 -1.24 -0.10
N ALA A 187 19.71 -0.01 0.36
CA ALA A 187 20.56 1.14 0.05
C ALA A 187 22.02 0.96 0.48
N ASN A 188 22.27 0.12 1.49
CA ASN A 188 23.60 -0.18 2.02
C ASN A 188 24.20 -1.48 1.46
N VAL A 189 23.53 -2.12 0.49
CA VAL A 189 24.02 -3.33 -0.18
C VAL A 189 24.48 -2.96 -1.58
N ILE A 190 25.77 -3.13 -1.84
CA ILE A 190 26.42 -2.75 -3.09
C ILE A 190 27.05 -3.97 -3.76
N TRP A 191 26.74 -4.16 -5.03
CA TRP A 191 27.31 -5.21 -5.87
C TRP A 191 28.14 -4.56 -6.97
N GLN A 192 29.45 -4.45 -6.74
CA GLN A 192 30.40 -3.99 -7.75
C GLN A 192 30.85 -5.20 -8.58
N VAL A 193 30.50 -5.23 -9.87
CA VAL A 193 30.71 -6.40 -10.74
C VAL A 193 31.44 -6.03 -12.02
N VAL A 194 32.57 -6.70 -12.27
CA VAL A 194 33.35 -6.53 -13.51
C VAL A 194 32.70 -7.27 -14.68
N GLY A 195 32.24 -8.51 -14.45
CA GLY A 195 31.62 -9.35 -15.47
C GLY A 195 30.14 -9.04 -15.70
N ALA A 196 29.50 -9.89 -16.52
CA ALA A 196 28.06 -9.83 -16.73
C ALA A 196 27.30 -10.24 -15.46
N VAL A 197 26.12 -9.68 -15.28
CA VAL A 197 25.20 -10.03 -14.19
C VAL A 197 23.96 -10.68 -14.78
N ALA A 198 23.56 -11.85 -14.29
CA ALA A 198 22.32 -12.50 -14.66
C ALA A 198 21.46 -12.78 -13.42
N LEU A 199 20.24 -12.25 -13.40
CA LEU A 199 19.22 -12.59 -12.42
C LEU A 199 18.21 -13.52 -13.09
N GLY A 200 18.08 -14.75 -12.59
CA GLY A 200 17.17 -15.75 -13.14
C GLY A 200 15.70 -15.37 -12.92
N ALA A 201 14.81 -15.99 -13.70
CA ALA A 201 13.37 -15.73 -13.60
C ALA A 201 12.84 -15.89 -12.16
N THR A 202 11.91 -15.02 -11.77
CA THR A 202 11.27 -14.98 -10.44
C THR A 202 12.24 -14.90 -9.25
N ALA A 203 13.49 -14.46 -9.46
CA ALA A 203 14.41 -14.21 -8.34
C ALA A 203 13.97 -12.97 -7.53
N SER A 204 14.38 -12.92 -6.26
CA SER A 204 14.24 -11.75 -5.40
C SER A 204 15.64 -11.21 -5.08
N PHE A 205 15.96 -10.05 -5.64
CA PHE A 205 17.27 -9.43 -5.54
C PHE A 205 17.23 -8.19 -4.65
N THR A 206 18.28 -7.98 -3.86
CA THR A 206 18.40 -6.80 -3.01
C THR A 206 19.75 -6.10 -3.18
N GLY A 207 19.72 -4.78 -3.32
CA GLY A 207 20.90 -3.92 -3.38
C GLY A 207 21.09 -3.21 -4.72
N THR A 208 22.13 -2.39 -4.80
CA THR A 208 22.52 -1.66 -6.01
C THR A 208 23.57 -2.45 -6.77
N ILE A 209 23.25 -2.89 -7.99
CA ILE A 209 24.22 -3.45 -8.94
C ILE A 209 24.92 -2.31 -9.65
N MET A 210 26.25 -2.28 -9.57
CA MET A 210 27.13 -1.44 -10.36
C MET A 210 28.02 -2.33 -11.23
N GLY A 211 27.60 -2.56 -12.46
CA GLY A 211 28.25 -3.43 -13.44
C GLY A 211 29.16 -2.68 -14.41
N MET A 212 30.20 -3.36 -14.89
CA MET A 212 30.96 -2.92 -16.08
C MET A 212 30.39 -3.49 -17.38
N ALA A 213 29.70 -4.63 -17.32
CA ALA A 213 29.17 -5.34 -18.48
C ALA A 213 27.63 -5.44 -18.45
N ALA A 214 27.04 -6.22 -19.37
CA ALA A 214 25.59 -6.34 -19.49
C ALA A 214 24.93 -6.92 -18.22
N ILE A 215 23.70 -6.46 -17.95
CA ILE A 215 22.84 -6.97 -16.89
C ILE A 215 21.59 -7.57 -17.54
N ALA A 216 21.34 -8.85 -17.31
CA ALA A 216 20.14 -9.54 -17.75
C ALA A 216 19.25 -9.87 -16.55
N VAL A 217 18.01 -9.42 -16.58
CA VAL A 217 17.02 -9.64 -15.52
C VAL A 217 15.90 -10.50 -16.08
N GLY A 218 15.80 -11.73 -15.59
CA GLY A 218 14.85 -12.74 -16.05
C GLY A 218 13.40 -12.41 -15.69
N ALA A 219 12.48 -13.08 -16.38
CA ALA A 219 11.03 -12.86 -16.26
C ALA A 219 10.53 -12.86 -14.80
N GLY A 220 9.77 -11.86 -14.38
CA GLY A 220 9.13 -11.85 -13.05
C GLY A 220 10.07 -11.58 -11.87
N THR A 221 11.34 -11.25 -12.12
CA THR A 221 12.29 -10.89 -11.05
C THR A 221 11.83 -9.62 -10.33
N SER A 222 11.90 -9.63 -8.99
CA SER A 222 11.72 -8.46 -8.15
C SER A 222 13.08 -7.97 -7.65
N VAL A 223 13.37 -6.69 -7.88
CA VAL A 223 14.60 -6.02 -7.48
C VAL A 223 14.26 -4.93 -6.47
N THR A 224 14.71 -5.09 -5.23
CA THR A 224 14.73 -3.99 -4.25
C THR A 224 16.10 -3.32 -4.30
N GLY A 225 16.22 -2.30 -5.14
CA GLY A 225 17.48 -1.62 -5.42
C GLY A 225 17.57 -1.13 -6.87
N ARG A 226 18.73 -1.28 -7.49
CA ARG A 226 19.05 -0.65 -8.78
C ARG A 226 19.86 -1.57 -9.67
N ALA A 227 19.69 -1.45 -10.99
CA ALA A 227 20.55 -2.07 -11.99
C ALA A 227 21.27 -0.99 -12.80
N LEU A 228 22.55 -0.78 -12.50
CA LEU A 228 23.36 0.28 -13.09
C LEU A 228 24.57 -0.37 -13.79
N THR A 229 24.82 -0.04 -15.06
CA THR A 229 25.99 -0.54 -15.80
C THR A 229 26.66 0.56 -16.62
N LEU A 230 27.99 0.62 -16.53
CA LEU A 230 28.81 1.64 -17.20
C LEU A 230 28.95 1.42 -18.71
N ASN A 231 29.09 0.16 -19.16
CA ASN A 231 29.32 -0.14 -20.59
C ASN A 231 28.31 -1.15 -21.18
N GLY A 232 27.43 -1.72 -20.36
CA GLY A 232 26.52 -2.78 -20.77
C GLY A 232 25.16 -2.29 -21.26
N ALA A 233 24.43 -3.23 -21.86
CA ALA A 233 22.99 -3.14 -22.02
C ALA A 233 22.28 -3.72 -20.79
N ILE A 234 21.04 -3.30 -20.55
CA ILE A 234 20.14 -3.91 -19.57
C ILE A 234 18.95 -4.53 -20.33
N ALA A 235 18.75 -5.83 -20.14
CA ALA A 235 17.63 -6.58 -20.70
C ALA A 235 16.66 -7.02 -19.60
N LEU A 236 15.38 -6.73 -19.79
CA LEU A 236 14.31 -6.88 -18.79
C LEU A 236 13.13 -7.65 -19.36
N SER A 237 12.45 -8.40 -18.50
CA SER A 237 11.20 -9.08 -18.82
C SER A 237 10.26 -9.11 -17.62
N SER A 238 9.12 -8.43 -17.71
CA SER A 238 8.07 -8.39 -16.69
C SER A 238 8.60 -8.25 -15.25
N ASN A 239 9.39 -7.21 -15.01
CA ASN A 239 10.14 -7.01 -13.77
C ASN A 239 9.53 -5.92 -12.88
N VAL A 240 9.83 -6.01 -11.58
CA VAL A 240 9.46 -4.96 -10.61
C VAL A 240 10.72 -4.44 -9.94
N PHE A 241 11.00 -3.15 -10.09
CA PHE A 241 12.06 -2.44 -9.38
C PHE A 241 11.44 -1.52 -8.34
N THR A 242 11.83 -1.70 -7.09
CA THR A 242 11.46 -0.83 -5.97
C THR A 242 12.70 -0.29 -5.29
N THR A 243 12.73 1.00 -4.96
CA THR A 243 13.86 1.60 -4.24
C THR A 243 13.80 1.35 -2.73
N GLU A 244 12.60 1.16 -2.16
CA GLU A 244 12.41 1.05 -0.71
C GLU A 244 11.58 -0.20 -0.32
N PRO A 245 12.09 -1.09 0.55
CA PRO A 245 11.32 -2.23 1.06
C PRO A 245 10.32 -1.77 2.13
N THR A 246 9.29 -2.58 2.38
CA THR A 246 8.38 -2.32 3.52
C THR A 246 9.11 -2.43 4.87
N VAL A 247 8.49 -1.93 5.94
CA VAL A 247 9.02 -2.01 7.30
C VAL A 247 8.65 -3.38 7.91
N GLY A 248 9.66 -4.13 8.36
CA GLY A 248 9.46 -5.45 8.95
C GLY A 248 8.89 -5.36 10.37
N LEU A 249 7.66 -5.84 10.57
CA LEU A 249 6.97 -5.77 11.88
C LEU A 249 7.31 -6.94 12.84
N GLY A 250 8.00 -7.98 12.36
CA GLY A 250 8.26 -9.19 13.16
C GLY A 250 6.97 -9.79 13.73
N SER A 251 7.00 -10.22 14.99
CA SER A 251 5.83 -10.75 15.71
C SER A 251 4.73 -9.71 15.97
N ALA A 252 5.02 -8.41 15.89
CA ALA A 252 3.99 -7.36 15.97
C ALA A 252 3.00 -7.41 14.78
N ALA A 253 3.37 -8.09 13.68
CA ALA A 253 2.50 -8.25 12.51
C ALA A 253 1.17 -8.97 12.81
N ALA A 254 1.12 -9.81 13.85
CA ALA A 254 -0.09 -10.55 14.24
C ALA A 254 -1.16 -9.66 14.91
N TYR A 255 -0.76 -8.50 15.42
CA TYR A 255 -1.61 -7.64 16.23
C TYR A 255 -2.39 -6.64 15.36
N SER A 256 -3.70 -6.52 15.59
CA SER A 256 -4.48 -5.35 15.14
C SER A 256 -4.15 -4.13 16.01
N VAL A 257 -4.00 -4.37 17.30
CA VAL A 257 -3.71 -3.36 18.31
C VAL A 257 -2.61 -3.87 19.24
N LEU A 258 -1.56 -3.08 19.42
CA LEU A 258 -0.51 -3.32 20.43
C LEU A 258 -0.25 -2.01 21.16
N ALA A 259 -0.35 -2.00 22.49
CA ALA A 259 -0.17 -0.80 23.31
C ALA A 259 0.89 -0.99 24.39
N GLY A 260 1.57 0.10 24.77
CA GLY A 260 2.54 0.08 25.87
C GLY A 260 1.88 0.05 27.25
N ALA A 261 0.87 0.90 27.47
CA ALA A 261 0.23 1.06 28.78
C ALA A 261 -1.12 0.33 28.93
N SER A 262 -2.07 0.61 28.04
CA SER A 262 -3.41 0.00 28.09
C SER A 262 -4.16 0.08 26.75
N VAL A 263 -5.18 -0.76 26.59
CA VAL A 263 -6.20 -0.60 25.54
C VAL A 263 -7.53 -0.31 26.20
N ALA A 264 -8.17 0.80 25.82
CA ALA A 264 -9.45 1.22 26.34
C ALA A 264 -10.49 1.31 25.22
N ASN A 265 -11.47 0.42 25.23
CA ASN A 265 -12.57 0.42 24.27
C ASN A 265 -13.89 0.84 24.92
N SER A 266 -14.63 1.71 24.24
CA SER A 266 -15.91 2.25 24.72
C SER A 266 -17.12 1.87 23.84
N GLY A 267 -16.91 1.17 22.72
CA GLY A 267 -17.97 0.81 21.77
C GLY A 267 -17.82 -0.58 21.16
N GLY A 268 -18.58 -0.87 20.11
CA GLY A 268 -18.61 -2.18 19.44
C GLY A 268 -17.43 -2.41 18.49
N THR A 269 -16.19 -2.19 18.94
CA THR A 269 -15.00 -2.39 18.09
C THR A 269 -14.86 -3.85 17.67
N THR A 270 -14.52 -4.09 16.40
CA THR A 270 -14.14 -5.40 15.87
C THR A 270 -12.67 -5.41 15.45
N LEU A 271 -11.89 -6.32 16.02
CA LEU A 271 -10.48 -6.54 15.67
C LEU A 271 -10.32 -7.87 14.91
N SER A 272 -9.57 -7.84 13.80
CA SER A 272 -9.32 -9.02 12.96
C SER A 272 -8.06 -9.81 13.33
N GLY A 273 -7.14 -9.23 14.09
CA GLY A 273 -5.94 -9.86 14.63
C GLY A 273 -5.88 -9.78 16.15
N ASP A 274 -4.71 -10.04 16.71
CA ASP A 274 -4.48 -10.06 18.16
C ASP A 274 -4.57 -8.65 18.78
N LEU A 275 -4.86 -8.62 20.08
CA LEU A 275 -4.78 -7.42 20.91
C LEU A 275 -3.70 -7.62 21.96
N GLY A 276 -2.71 -6.73 22.01
CA GLY A 276 -1.58 -6.83 22.92
C GLY A 276 -1.42 -5.62 23.81
N VAL A 277 -0.98 -5.84 25.04
CA VAL A 277 -0.49 -4.78 25.94
C VAL A 277 0.81 -5.25 26.58
N SER A 278 1.87 -4.44 26.49
CA SER A 278 3.13 -4.68 27.21
C SER A 278 3.98 -3.39 27.19
N PRO A 279 4.59 -2.97 28.32
CA PRO A 279 4.70 -3.69 29.58
C PRO A 279 3.46 -3.62 30.48
N GLY A 280 2.45 -2.82 30.11
CA GLY A 280 1.15 -2.81 30.80
C GLY A 280 0.39 -4.12 30.64
N ASN A 281 -0.76 -4.21 31.30
CA ASN A 281 -1.62 -5.41 31.29
C ASN A 281 -3.12 -5.09 31.32
N THR A 282 -3.50 -3.83 31.06
CA THR A 282 -4.89 -3.38 31.15
C THR A 282 -5.57 -3.37 29.78
N VAL A 283 -6.64 -4.14 29.66
CA VAL A 283 -7.54 -4.15 28.50
C VAL A 283 -8.97 -3.98 29.00
N THR A 284 -9.70 -2.98 28.50
CA THR A 284 -11.12 -2.75 28.85
C THR A 284 -11.99 -2.64 27.61
N GLY A 285 -13.27 -2.99 27.74
CA GLY A 285 -14.27 -2.87 26.66
C GLY A 285 -14.30 -4.03 25.66
N PHE A 286 -13.75 -5.19 25.99
CA PHE A 286 -13.86 -6.43 25.21
C PHE A 286 -14.40 -7.54 26.13
N PRO A 287 -15.74 -7.64 26.34
CA PRO A 287 -16.86 -7.02 25.60
C PRO A 287 -17.19 -5.54 25.96
N PRO A 288 -17.95 -4.78 25.11
CA PRO A 288 -18.72 -5.23 23.93
C PRO A 288 -17.91 -5.38 22.64
N GLY A 289 -16.64 -4.95 22.61
CA GLY A 289 -15.77 -5.22 21.47
C GLY A 289 -15.57 -6.72 21.24
N VAL A 290 -15.31 -7.08 19.99
CA VAL A 290 -15.09 -8.46 19.52
C VAL A 290 -13.69 -8.55 18.90
N ILE A 291 -13.00 -9.65 19.17
CA ILE A 291 -11.64 -9.92 18.69
C ILE A 291 -11.66 -11.28 18.02
N SER A 292 -11.15 -11.36 16.79
CA SER A 292 -10.98 -12.63 16.06
C SER A 292 -9.71 -13.37 16.51
N GLY A 293 -8.67 -12.61 16.88
CA GLY A 293 -7.46 -13.13 17.50
C GLY A 293 -7.54 -13.30 19.02
N THR A 294 -6.39 -13.34 19.68
CA THR A 294 -6.24 -13.52 21.14
C THR A 294 -5.87 -12.21 21.83
N ILE A 295 -6.28 -12.07 23.10
CA ILE A 295 -5.81 -10.99 23.97
C ILE A 295 -4.53 -11.44 24.70
N HIS A 296 -3.45 -10.69 24.49
CA HIS A 296 -2.15 -10.85 25.15
C HIS A 296 -1.88 -9.65 26.08
N ALA A 297 -2.29 -9.75 27.34
CA ALA A 297 -2.16 -8.66 28.32
C ALA A 297 -1.00 -8.92 29.29
N GLY A 298 0.16 -8.31 29.04
CA GLY A 298 1.35 -8.40 29.89
C GLY A 298 2.10 -9.75 29.80
N ASP A 299 1.90 -10.52 28.74
CA ASP A 299 2.56 -11.82 28.54
C ASP A 299 3.85 -11.74 27.70
N ALA A 300 4.53 -12.89 27.55
CA ALA A 300 5.79 -12.97 26.81
C ALA A 300 5.64 -12.72 25.30
N LEU A 301 4.48 -13.03 24.71
CA LEU A 301 4.23 -12.81 23.28
C LEU A 301 4.03 -11.32 22.99
N ALA A 302 3.25 -10.62 23.82
CA ALA A 302 3.13 -9.16 23.75
C ALA A 302 4.46 -8.47 24.04
N ALA A 303 5.27 -9.02 24.96
CA ALA A 303 6.61 -8.50 25.25
C ALA A 303 7.55 -8.61 24.04
N GLN A 304 7.56 -9.75 23.34
CA GLN A 304 8.35 -9.92 22.11
C GLN A 304 7.84 -9.02 20.98
N ALA A 305 6.52 -8.94 20.79
CA ALA A 305 5.92 -8.07 19.80
C ALA A 305 6.28 -6.59 20.02
N ARG A 306 6.36 -6.15 21.28
CA ARG A 306 6.84 -4.80 21.62
C ARG A 306 8.31 -4.58 21.23
N VAL A 307 9.18 -5.58 21.41
CA VAL A 307 10.59 -5.49 20.98
C VAL A 307 10.67 -5.37 19.45
N ASP A 308 9.92 -6.19 18.73
CA ASP A 308 9.89 -6.14 17.27
C ASP A 308 9.27 -4.83 16.76
N LEU A 309 8.26 -4.28 17.45
CA LEU A 309 7.72 -2.94 17.18
C LEU A 309 8.77 -1.85 17.38
N GLN A 310 9.62 -1.95 18.41
CA GLN A 310 10.72 -1.01 18.60
C GLN A 310 11.72 -1.08 17.44
N THR A 311 12.06 -2.29 16.97
CA THR A 311 12.90 -2.46 15.79
C THR A 311 12.25 -1.85 14.54
N ALA A 312 10.94 -2.05 14.36
CA ALA A 312 10.19 -1.47 13.24
C ALA A 312 10.16 0.07 13.27
N ILE A 313 9.96 0.68 14.44
CA ILE A 313 9.99 2.14 14.61
C ILE A 313 11.38 2.69 14.29
N THR A 314 12.44 2.05 14.80
CA THR A 314 13.82 2.46 14.53
C THR A 314 14.18 2.31 13.04
N ASP A 315 13.73 1.23 12.39
CA ASP A 315 13.90 1.04 10.96
C ASP A 315 13.18 2.14 10.15
N ALA A 316 11.89 2.34 10.41
CA ALA A 316 11.05 3.32 9.74
C ALA A 316 11.57 4.75 9.90
N ALA A 317 11.93 5.17 11.12
CA ALA A 317 12.45 6.51 11.41
C ALA A 317 13.84 6.75 10.82
N GLY A 318 14.63 5.69 10.61
CA GLY A 318 15.96 5.82 10.01
C GLY A 318 16.00 5.68 8.50
N ARG A 319 14.86 5.45 7.81
CA ARG A 319 14.82 5.47 6.34
C ARG A 319 15.16 6.87 5.84
N VAL A 320 15.76 6.98 4.66
CA VAL A 320 16.15 8.29 4.11
C VAL A 320 14.92 8.94 3.47
N PRO A 321 14.47 10.13 3.89
CA PRO A 321 13.35 10.83 3.27
C PRO A 321 13.63 11.17 1.81
N THR A 322 12.63 10.95 0.96
CA THR A 322 12.62 11.38 -0.45
C THR A 322 11.92 12.73 -0.61
N ALA A 323 11.07 13.14 0.34
CA ALA A 323 10.40 14.44 0.33
C ALA A 323 9.95 14.88 1.73
N THR A 324 9.90 16.20 1.96
CA THR A 324 9.41 16.79 3.21
C THR A 324 8.00 17.32 3.08
N LEU A 325 7.15 16.96 4.05
CA LEU A 325 5.76 17.40 4.17
C LEU A 325 5.61 18.42 5.30
N ALA A 326 4.60 19.28 5.16
CA ALA A 326 4.21 20.22 6.21
C ALA A 326 2.72 20.56 6.12
N GLY A 327 2.10 20.75 7.29
CA GLY A 327 0.72 21.21 7.42
C GLY A 327 -0.32 20.18 7.00
N SER A 328 -1.28 20.62 6.19
CA SER A 328 -2.42 19.78 5.78
C SER A 328 -2.10 18.88 4.59
N LEU A 329 -2.62 17.64 4.66
CA LEU A 329 -2.56 16.62 3.61
C LEU A 329 -3.77 16.66 2.67
N ASN A 330 -4.72 17.58 2.87
CA ASN A 330 -5.96 17.67 2.10
C ASN A 330 -5.72 17.80 0.59
N GLY A 331 -6.40 16.95 -0.18
CA GLY A 331 -6.40 16.96 -1.65
C GLY A 331 -5.07 16.55 -2.28
N ARG A 332 -4.10 16.06 -1.49
CA ARG A 332 -2.82 15.63 -2.03
C ARG A 332 -2.94 14.24 -2.64
N THR A 333 -2.29 14.06 -3.78
CA THR A 333 -1.92 12.75 -4.31
C THR A 333 -0.43 12.57 -4.10
N LEU A 334 -0.05 11.58 -3.29
CA LEU A 334 1.34 11.21 -3.06
C LEU A 334 1.63 9.91 -3.77
N THR A 335 2.82 9.80 -4.35
CA THR A 335 3.34 8.58 -4.95
C THR A 335 4.10 7.76 -3.90
N GLU A 336 4.62 6.59 -4.26
CA GLU A 336 5.50 5.85 -3.34
C GLU A 336 6.71 6.70 -2.90
N GLY A 337 7.16 6.52 -1.66
CA GLY A 337 8.28 7.27 -1.09
C GLY A 337 8.34 7.29 0.43
N VAL A 338 9.42 7.87 0.94
CA VAL A 338 9.63 8.15 2.36
C VAL A 338 9.45 9.65 2.58
N TYR A 339 8.53 10.02 3.45
CA TYR A 339 8.11 11.39 3.71
C TYR A 339 8.44 11.78 5.15
N ASP A 340 9.16 12.86 5.35
CA ASP A 340 9.40 13.41 6.69
C ASP A 340 8.53 14.64 6.99
N ALA A 341 8.17 14.83 8.26
CA ALA A 341 7.53 16.05 8.73
C ALA A 341 7.92 16.35 10.17
N ALA A 342 8.59 17.49 10.37
CA ALA A 342 8.97 17.97 11.70
C ALA A 342 7.77 18.49 12.51
N ALA A 343 6.76 19.04 11.83
CA ALA A 343 5.54 19.57 12.45
C ALA A 343 4.37 18.59 12.31
N ALA A 344 3.35 18.75 13.15
CA ALA A 344 2.18 17.88 13.11
C ALA A 344 1.46 17.97 11.75
N LEU A 345 1.10 16.82 11.19
CA LEU A 345 0.31 16.75 9.97
C LEU A 345 -1.17 16.66 10.30
N THR A 346 -1.99 17.33 9.47
CA THR A 346 -3.45 17.27 9.58
C THR A 346 -4.11 16.73 8.32
N LEU A 347 -5.21 16.00 8.47
CA LEU A 347 -6.05 15.55 7.35
C LEU A 347 -7.52 15.83 7.66
N GLY A 348 -8.08 16.82 6.99
CA GLY A 348 -9.48 17.21 7.08
C GLY A 348 -10.38 16.56 6.04
N THR A 349 -9.86 16.26 4.84
CA THR A 349 -10.62 15.68 3.72
C THR A 349 -9.94 14.40 3.22
N GLU A 350 -9.48 14.39 1.97
CA GLU A 350 -8.92 13.23 1.31
C GLU A 350 -7.40 13.35 1.14
N LEU A 351 -6.71 12.23 1.33
CA LEU A 351 -5.34 11.98 0.87
C LEU A 351 -5.38 10.79 -0.08
N VAL A 352 -4.81 10.93 -1.27
CA VAL A 352 -4.66 9.85 -2.23
C VAL A 352 -3.22 9.35 -2.20
N LEU A 353 -3.04 8.04 -2.05
CA LEU A 353 -1.75 7.35 -2.21
C LEU A 353 -1.80 6.55 -3.50
N ASP A 354 -0.99 6.95 -4.46
CA ASP A 354 -0.97 6.41 -5.82
C ASP A 354 0.24 5.50 -6.02
N GLY A 355 -0.02 4.20 -6.19
CA GLY A 355 1.03 3.22 -6.44
C GLY A 355 1.59 3.29 -7.86
N GLN A 356 0.98 4.05 -8.78
CA GLN A 356 1.38 4.20 -10.19
C GLN A 356 1.58 2.87 -10.93
N GLY A 357 0.82 1.85 -10.56
CA GLY A 357 0.91 0.47 -11.05
C GLY A 357 1.87 -0.42 -10.24
N ASN A 358 2.71 0.14 -9.38
CA ASN A 358 3.64 -0.57 -8.52
C ASN A 358 2.97 -1.08 -7.24
N ARG A 359 2.63 -2.38 -7.21
CA ARG A 359 2.06 -3.06 -6.04
C ARG A 359 2.99 -3.19 -4.84
N ASN A 360 4.28 -3.10 -5.09
CA ASN A 360 5.27 -3.17 -4.03
C ASN A 360 5.62 -1.79 -3.48
N GLY A 361 5.02 -0.73 -4.02
CA GLY A 361 5.31 0.62 -3.60
C GLY A 361 5.02 0.86 -2.13
N VAL A 362 5.96 1.55 -1.48
CA VAL A 362 5.97 1.76 -0.04
C VAL A 362 5.81 3.24 0.24
N PHE A 363 4.95 3.55 1.20
CA PHE A 363 4.71 4.90 1.68
C PHE A 363 5.11 4.92 3.15
N ILE A 364 6.19 5.64 3.51
CA ILE A 364 6.63 5.75 4.90
C ILE A 364 6.52 7.20 5.30
N PHE A 365 5.68 7.52 6.28
CA PHE A 365 5.55 8.85 6.87
C PHE A 365 6.28 8.87 8.21
N GLN A 366 7.38 9.61 8.28
CA GLN A 366 8.20 9.85 9.47
C GLN A 366 7.79 11.18 10.10
N LEU A 367 7.07 11.12 11.22
CA LEU A 367 6.51 12.30 11.87
C LEU A 367 7.17 12.51 13.24
N ASP A 368 7.91 13.61 13.39
CA ASP A 368 8.50 14.01 14.67
C ASP A 368 7.43 14.52 15.66
N ALA A 369 6.27 14.91 15.14
CA ALA A 369 5.13 15.38 15.88
C ALA A 369 3.91 14.43 15.72
N GLY A 370 2.70 14.95 15.92
CA GLY A 370 1.47 14.17 15.85
C GLY A 370 0.86 14.08 14.45
N LEU A 371 -0.09 13.15 14.30
CA LEU A 371 -0.99 13.03 13.15
C LEU A 371 -2.42 13.25 13.64
N THR A 372 -3.13 14.22 13.08
CA THR A 372 -4.53 14.48 13.44
C THR A 372 -5.43 14.44 12.22
N THR A 373 -6.49 13.63 12.27
CA THR A 373 -7.50 13.62 11.21
C THR A 373 -8.84 14.14 11.72
N SER A 374 -9.56 14.90 10.90
CA SER A 374 -10.93 15.35 11.18
C SER A 374 -11.92 14.22 10.93
N ALA A 375 -13.14 14.37 11.45
CA ALA A 375 -14.20 13.42 11.19
C ALA A 375 -14.51 13.32 9.68
N GLY A 376 -14.73 12.12 9.17
CA GLY A 376 -15.03 11.85 7.75
C GLY A 376 -13.84 11.93 6.81
N SER A 377 -12.61 12.15 7.30
CA SER A 377 -11.40 12.14 6.47
C SER A 377 -11.12 10.76 5.86
N VAL A 378 -10.55 10.75 4.66
CA VAL A 378 -10.31 9.54 3.87
C VAL A 378 -8.86 9.47 3.40
N ILE A 379 -8.23 8.31 3.57
CA ILE A 379 -7.02 7.94 2.83
C ILE A 379 -7.44 6.93 1.76
N ARG A 380 -7.32 7.30 0.48
CA ARG A 380 -7.64 6.44 -0.66
C ARG A 380 -6.34 5.88 -1.26
N LEU A 381 -6.32 4.57 -1.52
CA LEU A 381 -5.23 3.91 -2.22
C LEU A 381 -5.66 3.66 -3.66
N ILE A 382 -4.82 3.98 -4.64
CA ILE A 382 -5.11 3.75 -6.06
C ILE A 382 -3.91 3.12 -6.78
N ASN A 383 -4.15 2.58 -7.97
CA ASN A 383 -3.14 2.09 -8.91
C ASN A 383 -2.08 1.18 -8.24
N GLY A 384 -2.52 0.21 -7.45
CA GLY A 384 -1.63 -0.77 -6.82
C GLY A 384 -1.07 -0.40 -5.45
N ALA A 385 -1.31 0.80 -4.91
CA ALA A 385 -0.95 1.11 -3.52
C ALA A 385 -1.65 0.15 -2.54
N GLN A 386 -0.92 -0.34 -1.54
CA GLN A 386 -1.44 -1.32 -0.57
C GLN A 386 -1.33 -0.82 0.87
N ALA A 387 -2.39 -0.95 1.67
CA ALA A 387 -2.39 -0.51 3.08
C ALA A 387 -1.31 -1.20 3.92
N ALA A 388 -0.98 -2.46 3.61
CA ALA A 388 0.12 -3.18 4.28
C ALA A 388 1.50 -2.55 4.05
N ARG A 389 1.63 -1.66 3.05
CA ARG A 389 2.86 -0.96 2.67
C ARG A 389 2.80 0.54 2.96
N VAL A 390 1.75 1.00 3.62
CA VAL A 390 1.64 2.36 4.15
C VAL A 390 2.00 2.33 5.62
N ILE A 391 3.08 2.99 5.99
CA ILE A 391 3.63 3.05 7.34
C ILE A 391 3.58 4.49 7.84
N TRP A 392 2.96 4.69 9.00
CA TRP A 392 2.92 5.97 9.70
C TRP A 392 3.76 5.84 10.97
N GLN A 393 5.03 6.22 10.90
CA GLN A 393 5.88 6.34 12.09
C GLN A 393 5.59 7.68 12.76
N VAL A 394 5.01 7.65 13.96
CA VAL A 394 4.54 8.87 14.65
C VAL A 394 5.20 8.97 16.03
N ALA A 395 6.04 9.97 16.23
CA ALA A 395 6.66 10.23 17.52
C ALA A 395 5.66 10.87 18.50
N GLY A 396 4.84 11.81 18.02
CA GLY A 396 3.75 12.42 18.78
C GLY A 396 2.50 11.53 18.87
N THR A 397 1.38 12.13 19.29
CA THR A 397 0.09 11.43 19.36
C THR A 397 -0.53 11.27 17.96
N ALA A 398 -1.16 10.11 17.72
CA ALA A 398 -2.01 9.91 16.55
C ALA A 398 -3.48 9.98 16.97
N SER A 399 -4.23 10.94 16.43
CA SER A 399 -5.64 11.15 16.74
C SER A 399 -6.47 11.12 15.46
N LEU A 400 -7.22 10.04 15.27
CA LEU A 400 -8.08 9.86 14.10
C LEU A 400 -9.50 10.32 14.41
N GLY A 401 -10.07 11.11 13.50
CA GLY A 401 -11.46 11.57 13.57
C GLY A 401 -12.48 10.44 13.45
N ALA A 402 -13.71 10.71 13.89
CA ALA A 402 -14.83 9.79 13.75
C ALA A 402 -15.24 9.61 12.29
N ALA A 403 -15.77 8.45 11.92
CA ALA A 403 -16.21 8.11 10.56
C ALA A 403 -15.13 8.30 9.47
N SER A 404 -13.86 8.33 9.87
CA SER A 404 -12.74 8.37 8.93
C SER A 404 -12.48 7.02 8.29
N THR A 405 -11.86 7.02 7.11
CA THR A 405 -11.26 5.84 6.48
C THR A 405 -9.75 5.97 6.52
N PHE A 406 -9.10 5.14 7.34
CA PHE A 406 -7.65 5.17 7.54
C PHE A 406 -6.97 3.95 6.89
N MET A 407 -5.86 4.18 6.21
CA MET A 407 -5.07 3.16 5.52
C MET A 407 -3.63 3.18 6.05
N GLY A 408 -3.16 2.03 6.51
CA GLY A 408 -1.76 1.84 6.90
C GLY A 408 -1.57 1.33 8.32
N THR A 409 -0.31 1.04 8.64
CA THR A 409 0.12 0.68 9.99
C THR A 409 0.66 1.92 10.69
N ILE A 410 0.06 2.29 11.82
CA ILE A 410 0.60 3.31 12.71
C ILE A 410 1.64 2.63 13.62
N LEU A 411 2.85 3.17 13.61
CA LEU A 411 3.97 2.85 14.49
C LEU A 411 4.20 4.05 15.44
N GLY A 412 3.44 4.08 16.53
CA GLY A 412 3.42 5.16 17.50
C GLY A 412 4.48 5.03 18.59
N GLN A 413 4.98 6.18 19.06
CA GLN A 413 5.74 6.28 20.30
C GLN A 413 4.92 6.89 21.46
N SER A 414 3.76 7.47 21.15
CA SER A 414 2.80 8.05 22.10
C SER A 414 1.42 7.39 21.97
N GLY A 415 0.40 7.88 22.70
CA GLY A 415 -0.96 7.35 22.62
C GLY A 415 -1.60 7.47 21.22
N ILE A 416 -2.48 6.51 20.91
CA ILE A 416 -3.28 6.49 19.68
C ILE A 416 -4.76 6.58 20.08
N SER A 417 -5.49 7.55 19.52
CA SER A 417 -6.93 7.69 19.72
C SER A 417 -7.65 7.53 18.38
N ILE A 418 -8.63 6.64 18.33
CA ILE A 418 -9.40 6.37 17.12
C ILE A 418 -10.87 6.73 17.37
N GLY A 419 -11.36 7.72 16.63
CA GLY A 419 -12.72 8.22 16.73
C GLY A 419 -13.79 7.17 16.42
N ASN A 420 -15.04 7.46 16.77
CA ASN A 420 -16.14 6.52 16.57
C ASN A 420 -16.36 6.16 15.09
N SER A 421 -16.73 4.91 14.78
CA SER A 421 -17.06 4.45 13.43
C SER A 421 -15.95 4.64 12.38
N THR A 422 -14.68 4.79 12.80
CA THR A 422 -13.55 4.80 11.87
C THR A 422 -13.37 3.42 11.23
N GLY A 423 -13.38 3.37 9.91
CA GLY A 423 -12.91 2.23 9.13
C GLY A 423 -11.39 2.24 9.09
N PHE A 424 -10.75 1.22 9.66
CA PHE A 424 -9.30 1.17 9.79
C PHE A 424 -8.78 -0.07 9.05
N THR A 425 -8.08 0.14 7.95
CA THR A 425 -7.32 -0.94 7.31
C THR A 425 -5.85 -0.81 7.68
N GLY A 426 -5.37 -1.76 8.48
CA GLY A 426 -4.01 -1.82 8.95
C GLY A 426 -3.95 -2.12 10.44
N ARG A 427 -3.04 -1.47 11.15
CA ARG A 427 -2.75 -1.74 12.58
C ARG A 427 -2.52 -0.45 13.35
N ALA A 428 -2.88 -0.46 14.63
CA ALA A 428 -2.57 0.59 15.60
C ALA A 428 -1.57 0.05 16.62
N LEU A 429 -0.28 0.25 16.37
CA LEU A 429 0.80 -0.28 17.19
C LEU A 429 1.52 0.88 17.86
N THR A 430 1.64 0.90 19.18
CA THR A 430 2.41 1.91 19.89
C THR A 430 3.24 1.33 21.00
N LEU A 431 4.49 1.82 21.11
CA LEU A 431 5.32 1.62 22.32
C LEU A 431 4.85 2.49 23.49
N GLY A 432 4.06 3.51 23.19
CA GLY A 432 3.64 4.57 24.10
C GLY A 432 2.44 4.18 24.96
N ASP A 433 1.59 5.19 25.18
CA ASP A 433 0.54 5.17 26.20
C ASP A 433 -0.68 4.32 25.79
N THR A 434 -1.89 4.78 26.08
CA THR A 434 -3.13 4.06 25.78
C THR A 434 -3.46 4.08 24.29
N VAL A 435 -3.99 2.96 23.77
CA VAL A 435 -4.77 2.94 22.53
C VAL A 435 -6.26 3.04 22.89
N ALA A 436 -6.90 4.16 22.52
CA ALA A 436 -8.30 4.44 22.78
C ALA A 436 -9.17 4.12 21.56
N LEU A 437 -10.20 3.30 21.77
CA LEU A 437 -11.10 2.75 20.75
C LEU A 437 -12.57 3.01 21.11
N ASN A 438 -13.44 2.94 20.11
CA ASN A 438 -14.88 3.06 20.27
C ASN A 438 -15.64 2.02 19.42
N THR A 439 -16.37 2.38 18.36
CA THR A 439 -17.06 1.44 17.48
C THR A 439 -16.26 1.33 16.18
N ASN A 440 -15.04 0.81 16.27
CA ASN A 440 -14.09 0.76 15.15
C ASN A 440 -14.08 -0.59 14.45
N VAL A 441 -13.66 -0.59 13.19
CA VAL A 441 -13.49 -1.83 12.42
C VAL A 441 -12.06 -1.91 11.91
N PHE A 442 -11.30 -2.90 12.40
CA PHE A 442 -9.93 -3.16 11.96
C PHE A 442 -9.86 -4.31 10.97
N ILE A 443 -9.29 -4.03 9.81
CA ILE A 443 -9.02 -4.99 8.75
C ILE A 443 -7.50 -5.08 8.57
N THR A 444 -6.89 -6.19 8.99
CA THR A 444 -5.42 -6.41 8.91
C THR A 444 -4.96 -7.00 7.58
N ALA A 445 -5.89 -7.54 6.79
CA ALA A 445 -5.69 -8.01 5.42
C ALA A 445 -6.80 -7.45 4.52
N GLN A 446 -6.43 -6.63 3.53
CA GLN A 446 -7.38 -6.11 2.55
C GLN A 446 -8.02 -7.25 1.74
N PRO A 447 -9.23 -7.13 1.20
CA PRO A 447 -9.66 -7.97 0.08
C PRO A 447 -8.70 -7.82 -1.10
N VAL A 448 -8.71 -8.76 -2.05
CA VAL A 448 -7.99 -8.57 -3.33
C VAL A 448 -8.81 -7.57 -4.15
N ASP A 449 -8.16 -6.49 -4.59
CA ASP A 449 -8.79 -5.51 -5.47
C ASP A 449 -8.89 -6.09 -6.88
N LEU A 450 -10.10 -6.12 -7.42
CA LEU A 450 -10.40 -6.66 -8.74
C LEU A 450 -10.43 -5.58 -9.82
N GLY A 451 -10.36 -4.30 -9.47
CA GLY A 451 -10.53 -3.20 -10.41
C GLY A 451 -11.80 -3.37 -11.27
N SER A 452 -11.67 -3.12 -12.57
CA SER A 452 -12.76 -3.33 -13.54
C SER A 452 -13.17 -4.80 -13.71
N ALA A 453 -12.32 -5.78 -13.34
CA ALA A 453 -12.72 -7.20 -13.33
C ALA A 453 -13.80 -7.51 -12.26
N GLY A 454 -14.02 -6.60 -11.30
CA GLY A 454 -15.01 -6.77 -10.25
C GLY A 454 -16.47 -6.85 -10.73
N SER A 455 -16.80 -6.28 -11.89
CA SER A 455 -18.16 -6.36 -12.48
C SER A 455 -18.43 -7.68 -13.21
N PHE A 456 -17.39 -8.41 -13.59
CA PHE A 456 -17.49 -9.66 -14.33
C PHE A 456 -17.81 -10.82 -13.42
N ALA A 457 -18.89 -11.54 -13.74
CA ALA A 457 -19.15 -12.86 -13.16
C ALA A 457 -18.26 -13.92 -13.83
N VAL A 458 -17.98 -13.74 -15.13
CA VAL A 458 -17.12 -14.62 -15.92
C VAL A 458 -16.18 -13.79 -16.80
N LEU A 459 -14.87 -14.03 -16.70
CA LEU A 459 -13.86 -13.40 -17.55
C LEU A 459 -12.85 -14.44 -18.00
N ALA A 460 -12.59 -14.53 -19.31
CA ALA A 460 -11.69 -15.53 -19.88
C ALA A 460 -10.74 -14.96 -20.93
N THR A 461 -9.67 -15.69 -21.23
CA THR A 461 -8.67 -15.25 -22.22
C THR A 461 -8.99 -15.77 -23.61
N THR A 462 -9.50 -17.01 -23.69
CA THR A 462 -9.71 -17.71 -24.96
C THR A 462 -11.17 -17.78 -25.38
N SER A 463 -12.06 -18.29 -24.50
CA SER A 463 -13.48 -18.42 -24.78
C SER A 463 -14.32 -18.64 -23.52
N VAL A 464 -15.62 -18.34 -23.61
CA VAL A 464 -16.66 -18.75 -22.66
C VAL A 464 -17.70 -19.60 -23.41
N ALA A 465 -18.02 -20.77 -22.89
CA ALA A 465 -19.02 -21.67 -23.47
C ALA A 465 -19.97 -22.20 -22.41
N SER A 466 -21.29 -22.04 -22.63
CA SER A 466 -22.33 -22.63 -21.79
C SER A 466 -23.10 -23.72 -22.54
N THR A 467 -23.29 -24.86 -21.90
CA THR A 467 -24.20 -25.92 -22.36
C THR A 467 -25.47 -25.89 -21.50
N GLY A 468 -26.59 -25.52 -22.11
CA GLY A 468 -27.87 -25.38 -21.41
C GLY A 468 -28.08 -24.01 -20.74
N SER A 469 -29.12 -23.91 -19.91
CA SER A 469 -29.74 -22.66 -19.48
C SER A 469 -29.08 -22.04 -18.24
N SER A 470 -27.80 -21.70 -18.34
CA SER A 470 -27.10 -21.00 -17.26
C SER A 470 -27.69 -19.60 -17.02
N THR A 471 -27.76 -19.15 -15.76
CA THR A 471 -28.21 -17.82 -15.36
C THR A 471 -27.07 -17.07 -14.69
N ILE A 472 -26.62 -15.96 -15.27
CA ILE A 472 -25.42 -15.23 -14.83
C ILE A 472 -25.76 -13.86 -14.25
N GLY A 473 -25.54 -13.68 -12.95
CA GLY A 473 -25.73 -12.42 -12.23
C GLY A 473 -24.57 -11.43 -12.36
N GLY A 474 -24.14 -11.05 -13.57
CA GLY A 474 -23.03 -10.12 -13.82
C GLY A 474 -22.58 -10.13 -15.29
N ASP A 475 -21.48 -9.44 -15.58
CA ASP A 475 -20.93 -9.35 -16.94
C ASP A 475 -20.17 -10.61 -17.36
N ILE A 476 -20.10 -10.86 -18.67
CA ILE A 476 -19.28 -11.91 -19.28
C ILE A 476 -18.32 -11.29 -20.29
N GLY A 477 -17.02 -11.56 -20.14
CA GLY A 477 -15.98 -11.01 -21.02
C GLY A 477 -15.01 -12.06 -21.54
N VAL A 478 -14.47 -11.82 -22.73
CA VAL A 478 -13.33 -12.57 -23.26
C VAL A 478 -12.32 -11.59 -23.87
N PHE A 479 -11.04 -11.70 -23.55
CA PHE A 479 -9.98 -10.96 -24.22
C PHE A 479 -8.62 -11.68 -24.06
N PRO A 480 -7.79 -11.82 -25.11
CA PRO A 480 -7.94 -11.28 -26.46
C PRO A 480 -8.83 -12.14 -27.37
N GLY A 481 -9.35 -13.29 -26.89
CA GLY A 481 -10.36 -14.05 -27.61
C GLY A 481 -11.67 -13.28 -27.76
N THR A 482 -12.58 -13.80 -28.60
CA THR A 482 -13.88 -13.17 -28.88
C THR A 482 -15.06 -14.13 -28.71
N ALA A 483 -14.80 -15.41 -28.43
CA ALA A 483 -15.83 -16.44 -28.45
C ALA A 483 -16.60 -16.51 -27.12
N ILE A 484 -17.86 -16.07 -27.14
CA ILE A 484 -18.86 -16.32 -26.09
C ILE A 484 -20.02 -17.10 -26.73
N THR A 485 -20.28 -18.32 -26.27
CA THR A 485 -21.30 -19.23 -26.84
C THR A 485 -22.23 -19.80 -25.78
N GLY A 486 -23.46 -20.13 -26.16
CA GLY A 486 -24.47 -20.66 -25.23
C GLY A 486 -25.34 -19.61 -24.52
N PHE A 487 -25.30 -18.36 -24.99
CA PHE A 487 -26.14 -17.24 -24.53
C PHE A 487 -26.83 -16.60 -25.75
N PRO A 488 -27.98 -17.14 -26.24
CA PRO A 488 -28.88 -18.14 -25.62
C PRO A 488 -28.44 -19.63 -25.74
N PRO A 489 -29.03 -20.58 -24.96
CA PRO A 489 -30.18 -20.41 -24.07
C PRO A 489 -29.86 -19.85 -22.68
N GLY A 490 -28.58 -19.72 -22.31
CA GLY A 490 -28.18 -19.03 -21.10
C GLY A 490 -28.65 -17.57 -21.10
N THR A 491 -28.83 -17.01 -19.91
CA THR A 491 -29.25 -15.63 -19.67
C THR A 491 -28.27 -14.94 -18.73
N LEU A 492 -28.21 -13.60 -18.79
CA LEU A 492 -27.41 -12.79 -17.89
C LEU A 492 -28.14 -11.49 -17.53
N THR A 493 -27.85 -10.96 -16.34
CA THR A 493 -28.34 -9.62 -15.91
C THR A 493 -27.38 -8.50 -16.30
N GLY A 494 -26.13 -8.82 -16.66
CA GLY A 494 -25.11 -7.88 -17.11
C GLY A 494 -24.98 -7.80 -18.64
N SER A 495 -23.81 -7.38 -19.11
CA SER A 495 -23.47 -7.23 -20.54
C SER A 495 -22.43 -8.26 -21.02
N LEU A 496 -22.37 -8.44 -22.35
CA LEU A 496 -21.36 -9.27 -23.01
C LEU A 496 -20.26 -8.40 -23.62
N TYR A 497 -19.00 -8.75 -23.38
CA TYR A 497 -17.82 -8.01 -23.84
C TYR A 497 -16.85 -8.94 -24.63
N PRO A 498 -17.14 -9.26 -25.91
CA PRO A 498 -16.32 -10.16 -26.72
C PRO A 498 -15.14 -9.43 -27.40
N GLY A 499 -13.96 -9.46 -26.78
CA GLY A 499 -12.71 -8.97 -27.35
C GLY A 499 -12.59 -7.45 -27.44
N ASP A 500 -13.37 -6.70 -26.67
CA ASP A 500 -13.35 -5.24 -26.66
C ASP A 500 -12.40 -4.65 -25.61
N SER A 501 -12.34 -3.31 -25.55
CA SER A 501 -11.47 -2.58 -24.62
C SER A 501 -11.90 -2.69 -23.15
N VAL A 502 -13.18 -2.97 -22.87
CA VAL A 502 -13.66 -3.15 -21.49
C VAL A 502 -13.19 -4.50 -20.98
N ALA A 503 -13.32 -5.56 -21.77
CA ALA A 503 -12.75 -6.87 -21.45
C ALA A 503 -11.21 -6.84 -21.39
N ALA A 504 -10.55 -6.02 -22.23
CA ALA A 504 -9.11 -5.82 -22.18
C ALA A 504 -8.65 -5.16 -20.86
N ALA A 505 -9.34 -4.10 -20.43
CA ALA A 505 -9.07 -3.44 -19.14
C ALA A 505 -9.30 -4.41 -17.97
N ALA A 506 -10.41 -5.17 -18.01
CA ALA A 506 -10.71 -6.17 -16.99
C ALA A 506 -9.69 -7.31 -16.96
N GLN A 507 -9.13 -7.74 -18.09
CA GLN A 507 -8.04 -8.72 -18.11
C GLN A 507 -6.74 -8.17 -17.53
N ALA A 508 -6.43 -6.89 -17.79
CA ALA A 508 -5.32 -6.23 -17.13
C ALA A 508 -5.54 -6.20 -15.61
N ASP A 509 -6.70 -5.74 -15.15
CA ASP A 509 -7.03 -5.69 -13.71
C ASP A 509 -7.12 -7.08 -13.06
N LEU A 510 -7.51 -8.11 -13.80
CA LEU A 510 -7.44 -9.49 -13.34
C LEU A 510 -5.98 -9.94 -13.14
N GLN A 511 -5.07 -9.57 -14.03
CA GLN A 511 -3.65 -9.90 -13.89
C GLN A 511 -3.10 -9.26 -12.63
N LEU A 512 -3.45 -7.99 -12.44
CA LEU A 512 -3.15 -7.21 -11.26
C LEU A 512 -3.69 -7.89 -9.96
N ALA A 513 -4.94 -8.36 -9.97
CA ALA A 513 -5.55 -9.06 -8.84
C ALA A 513 -4.91 -10.43 -8.54
N TYR A 514 -4.61 -11.20 -9.58
CA TYR A 514 -3.95 -12.50 -9.47
C TYR A 514 -2.56 -12.36 -8.84
N ASP A 515 -1.77 -11.39 -9.31
CA ASP A 515 -0.43 -11.13 -8.80
C ASP A 515 -0.46 -10.62 -7.36
N ASP A 516 -1.42 -9.76 -7.01
CA ASP A 516 -1.68 -9.38 -5.61
C ASP A 516 -1.91 -10.63 -4.76
N ALA A 517 -2.93 -11.43 -5.10
CA ALA A 517 -3.29 -12.63 -4.36
C ALA A 517 -2.12 -13.62 -4.20
N ALA A 518 -1.30 -13.81 -5.25
CA ALA A 518 -0.14 -14.70 -5.25
C ALA A 518 1.05 -14.16 -4.43
N SER A 519 1.23 -12.84 -4.39
CA SER A 519 2.34 -12.18 -3.70
C SER A 519 2.15 -12.07 -2.18
N ARG A 520 0.92 -12.23 -1.68
CA ARG A 520 0.64 -12.07 -0.25
C ARG A 520 1.36 -13.13 0.58
N THR A 521 1.90 -12.73 1.72
CA THR A 521 2.59 -13.66 2.63
C THR A 521 1.59 -14.66 3.24
N PRO A 522 1.77 -15.98 3.05
CA PRO A 522 0.90 -16.99 3.65
C PRO A 522 0.96 -16.96 5.18
N THR A 523 -0.18 -17.15 5.82
CA THR A 523 -0.31 -17.36 7.26
C THR A 523 -0.32 -18.84 7.63
N ALA A 524 -0.66 -19.72 6.69
CA ALA A 524 -0.69 -21.17 6.88
C ALA A 524 -0.45 -21.95 5.58
N THR A 525 -0.08 -23.23 5.70
CA THR A 525 0.01 -24.15 4.57
C THR A 525 -1.15 -25.16 4.57
N LEU A 526 -1.61 -25.55 3.38
CA LEU A 526 -2.62 -26.57 3.15
C LEU A 526 -2.07 -27.68 2.25
N ALA A 527 -2.63 -28.88 2.41
CA ALA A 527 -2.35 -30.02 1.56
C ALA A 527 -3.53 -30.99 1.53
N GLY A 528 -3.73 -31.64 0.38
CA GLY A 528 -4.70 -32.71 0.18
C GLY A 528 -6.15 -32.21 0.09
N ASP A 529 -7.06 -33.00 0.67
CA ASP A 529 -8.49 -32.73 0.65
C ASP A 529 -8.89 -31.76 1.79
N LEU A 530 -9.78 -30.83 1.47
CA LEU A 530 -10.37 -29.82 2.35
C LEU A 530 -11.66 -30.31 3.02
N ALA A 531 -12.12 -31.51 2.68
CA ALA A 531 -13.31 -32.15 3.25
C ALA A 531 -13.35 -32.10 4.79
N GLY A 532 -14.47 -31.60 5.32
CA GLY A 532 -14.77 -31.52 6.75
C GLY A 532 -13.98 -30.47 7.52
N ARG A 533 -13.13 -29.68 6.87
CA ARG A 533 -12.33 -28.65 7.54
C ARG A 533 -13.16 -27.39 7.81
N THR A 534 -12.89 -26.77 8.95
CA THR A 534 -13.26 -25.38 9.24
C THR A 534 -12.00 -24.54 9.24
N LEU A 535 -11.95 -23.54 8.37
CA LEU A 535 -10.83 -22.59 8.27
C LEU A 535 -11.29 -21.21 8.72
N THR A 536 -10.44 -20.50 9.45
CA THR A 536 -10.66 -19.11 9.85
C THR A 536 -10.03 -18.15 8.82
N ALA A 537 -10.24 -16.84 8.97
CA ALA A 537 -9.64 -15.84 8.08
C ALA A 537 -8.12 -16.03 7.97
N GLY A 538 -7.56 -15.87 6.76
CA GLY A 538 -6.13 -16.08 6.54
C GLY A 538 -5.73 -16.25 5.06
N ILE A 539 -4.42 -16.32 4.84
CA ILE A 539 -3.81 -16.58 3.54
C ILE A 539 -3.19 -17.98 3.59
N TYR A 540 -3.71 -18.89 2.78
CA TYR A 540 -3.37 -20.30 2.81
C TYR A 540 -2.61 -20.70 1.54
N ARG A 541 -1.42 -21.29 1.69
CA ARG A 541 -0.62 -21.77 0.56
C ARG A 541 -0.67 -23.29 0.42
N ALA A 542 -0.87 -23.77 -0.80
CA ALA A 542 -0.70 -25.17 -1.16
C ALA A 542 0.26 -25.30 -2.35
N GLY A 543 1.40 -25.94 -2.13
CA GLY A 543 2.39 -26.23 -3.18
C GLY A 543 2.00 -27.39 -4.11
N ALA A 544 0.86 -28.03 -3.86
CA ALA A 544 0.35 -29.19 -4.60
C ALA A 544 -1.16 -29.06 -4.83
N ALA A 545 -1.73 -29.96 -5.62
CA ALA A 545 -3.15 -29.93 -5.95
C ALA A 545 -4.01 -30.05 -4.67
N LEU A 546 -5.07 -29.23 -4.61
CA LEU A 546 -6.07 -29.28 -3.55
C LEU A 546 -7.39 -29.83 -4.08
N ALA A 547 -8.09 -30.56 -3.23
CA ALA A 547 -9.43 -31.05 -3.52
C ALA A 547 -10.42 -30.59 -2.45
N ASN A 548 -11.70 -30.49 -2.80
CA ASN A 548 -12.80 -30.44 -1.85
C ASN A 548 -13.82 -31.53 -2.18
N SER A 549 -13.79 -32.66 -1.47
CA SER A 549 -14.70 -33.78 -1.75
C SER A 549 -16.08 -33.65 -1.08
N THR A 550 -16.20 -32.85 -0.02
CA THR A 550 -17.46 -32.67 0.72
C THR A 550 -17.67 -31.20 1.12
N THR A 551 -17.88 -30.90 2.41
CA THR A 551 -18.06 -29.55 2.92
C THR A 551 -16.75 -28.99 3.44
N LEU A 552 -16.37 -27.82 2.93
CA LEU A 552 -15.41 -26.91 3.54
C LEU A 552 -16.19 -25.78 4.21
N THR A 553 -15.86 -25.46 5.46
CA THR A 553 -16.45 -24.34 6.19
C THR A 553 -15.42 -23.21 6.34
N LEU A 554 -15.81 -21.98 5.97
CA LEU A 554 -15.06 -20.77 6.23
C LEU A 554 -15.76 -20.00 7.34
N ASP A 555 -15.07 -19.85 8.46
CA ASP A 555 -15.59 -19.25 9.69
C ASP A 555 -15.01 -17.85 9.88
N GLY A 556 -15.87 -16.84 9.76
CA GLY A 556 -15.49 -15.45 10.02
C GLY A 556 -15.32 -15.12 11.50
N GLN A 557 -15.67 -16.03 12.43
CA GLN A 557 -15.56 -15.85 13.88
C GLN A 557 -16.25 -14.59 14.42
N GLY A 558 -17.35 -14.18 13.78
CA GLY A 558 -18.11 -12.97 14.09
C GLY A 558 -17.60 -11.73 13.36
N ASN A 559 -16.53 -11.82 12.57
CA ASN A 559 -15.97 -10.73 11.80
C ASN A 559 -16.57 -10.68 10.37
N PRO A 560 -17.45 -9.71 10.05
CA PRO A 560 -18.02 -9.54 8.71
C PRO A 560 -16.99 -9.17 7.64
N ASN A 561 -15.76 -8.83 8.04
CA ASN A 561 -14.68 -8.43 7.15
C ASN A 561 -13.59 -9.49 7.00
N ALA A 562 -13.83 -10.72 7.48
CA ALA A 562 -12.91 -11.84 7.35
C ALA A 562 -12.50 -12.06 5.88
N VAL A 563 -11.19 -12.09 5.62
CA VAL A 563 -10.62 -12.33 4.28
C VAL A 563 -9.98 -13.71 4.24
N PHE A 564 -10.28 -14.46 3.18
CA PHE A 564 -9.74 -15.80 2.92
C PHE A 564 -9.07 -15.79 1.55
N ILE A 565 -7.79 -16.13 1.49
CA ILE A 565 -7.05 -16.22 0.23
C ILE A 565 -6.38 -17.58 0.15
N PHE A 566 -6.71 -18.34 -0.89
CA PHE A 566 -6.10 -19.62 -1.17
C PHE A 566 -5.13 -19.46 -2.33
N GLN A 567 -3.83 -19.65 -2.07
CA GLN A 567 -2.76 -19.68 -3.07
C GLN A 567 -2.45 -21.13 -3.41
N ILE A 568 -2.81 -21.56 -4.62
CA ILE A 568 -2.72 -22.96 -5.05
C ILE A 568 -1.77 -23.04 -6.24
N GLU A 569 -0.58 -23.60 -6.02
CA GLU A 569 0.49 -23.70 -7.03
C GLU A 569 0.25 -24.81 -8.07
N ALA A 570 -0.89 -25.49 -7.99
CA ALA A 570 -1.31 -26.58 -8.86
C ALA A 570 -2.81 -26.49 -9.17
N ALA A 571 -3.44 -27.60 -9.56
CA ALA A 571 -4.88 -27.64 -9.86
C ALA A 571 -5.75 -27.61 -8.58
N PHE A 572 -6.98 -27.12 -8.73
CA PHE A 572 -8.03 -27.22 -7.70
C PHE A 572 -9.25 -27.97 -8.26
N ALA A 573 -9.74 -28.95 -7.51
CA ALA A 573 -10.92 -29.73 -7.90
C ALA A 573 -11.94 -29.82 -6.76
N SER A 574 -13.23 -29.74 -7.09
CA SER A 574 -14.31 -30.06 -6.15
C SER A 574 -15.12 -31.25 -6.65
N ALA A 575 -15.57 -32.13 -5.75
CA ALA A 575 -16.41 -33.27 -6.12
C ALA A 575 -17.86 -32.83 -6.39
N ALA A 576 -18.64 -33.71 -7.02
CA ALA A 576 -20.06 -33.46 -7.21
C ALA A 576 -20.78 -33.34 -5.86
N GLY A 577 -21.65 -32.34 -5.72
CA GLY A 577 -22.37 -32.05 -4.47
C GLY A 577 -21.51 -31.50 -3.32
N SER A 578 -20.22 -31.21 -3.55
CA SER A 578 -19.37 -30.54 -2.55
C SER A 578 -19.87 -29.11 -2.26
N SER A 579 -19.51 -28.58 -1.09
CA SER A 579 -19.94 -27.24 -0.67
C SER A 579 -18.80 -26.45 -0.02
N VAL A 580 -18.75 -25.14 -0.31
CA VAL A 580 -18.03 -24.16 0.50
C VAL A 580 -19.07 -23.36 1.28
N VAL A 581 -19.06 -23.46 2.60
CA VAL A 581 -20.06 -22.86 3.49
C VAL A 581 -19.43 -21.72 4.27
N LEU A 582 -20.07 -20.56 4.26
CA LEU A 582 -19.63 -19.38 5.01
C LEU A 582 -20.45 -19.25 6.29
N ILE A 583 -19.79 -19.09 7.44
CA ILE A 583 -20.44 -18.90 8.74
C ILE A 583 -19.85 -17.71 9.50
N ASN A 584 -20.60 -17.24 10.50
CA ASN A 584 -20.16 -16.24 11.48
C ASN A 584 -19.49 -15.01 10.85
N GLY A 585 -20.11 -14.41 9.82
CA GLY A 585 -19.60 -13.20 9.17
C GLY A 585 -18.62 -13.42 8.01
N ALA A 586 -18.25 -14.65 7.67
CA ALA A 586 -17.57 -14.88 6.40
C ALA A 586 -18.48 -14.49 5.22
N ASP A 587 -17.92 -13.77 4.25
CA ASP A 587 -18.65 -13.24 3.08
C ASP A 587 -17.93 -13.60 1.77
N ALA A 588 -18.68 -14.00 0.75
CA ALA A 588 -18.14 -14.49 -0.52
C ALA A 588 -17.37 -13.41 -1.30
N SER A 589 -17.63 -12.12 -1.07
CA SER A 589 -16.87 -11.01 -1.67
C SER A 589 -15.44 -10.93 -1.14
N ARG A 590 -15.12 -11.63 -0.05
CA ARG A 590 -13.82 -11.63 0.63
C ARG A 590 -13.11 -12.99 0.61
N VAL A 591 -13.60 -13.92 -0.21
CA VAL A 591 -12.98 -15.24 -0.43
C VAL A 591 -12.36 -15.26 -1.83
N PHE A 592 -11.06 -15.52 -1.91
CA PHE A 592 -10.30 -15.52 -3.17
C PHE A 592 -9.53 -16.82 -3.34
N TRP A 593 -9.59 -17.37 -4.54
CA TRP A 593 -8.94 -18.62 -4.93
C TRP A 593 -7.97 -18.34 -6.07
N GLN A 594 -6.70 -18.09 -5.74
CA GLN A 594 -5.63 -17.93 -6.71
C GLN A 594 -5.09 -19.33 -7.08
N VAL A 595 -5.25 -19.72 -8.34
CA VAL A 595 -4.94 -21.09 -8.79
C VAL A 595 -4.08 -21.07 -10.05
N VAL A 596 -2.89 -21.68 -9.96
CA VAL A 596 -1.96 -21.80 -11.10
C VAL A 596 -2.45 -22.85 -12.10
N GLY A 597 -2.95 -23.98 -11.61
CA GLY A 597 -3.49 -25.06 -12.45
C GLY A 597 -4.93 -24.86 -12.88
N ALA A 598 -5.48 -25.86 -13.57
CA ALA A 598 -6.89 -25.86 -13.94
C ALA A 598 -7.80 -25.92 -12.71
N VAL A 599 -8.97 -25.29 -12.81
CA VAL A 599 -10.03 -25.37 -11.79
C VAL A 599 -11.18 -26.19 -12.33
N SER A 600 -11.62 -27.20 -11.58
CA SER A 600 -12.75 -28.06 -11.95
C SER A 600 -13.73 -28.16 -10.78
N LEU A 601 -14.93 -27.62 -10.94
CA LEU A 601 -16.00 -27.74 -9.95
C LEU A 601 -16.95 -28.86 -10.35
N GLY A 602 -17.25 -29.76 -9.41
CA GLY A 602 -18.15 -30.89 -9.65
C GLY A 602 -19.60 -30.47 -9.92
N ALA A 603 -20.37 -31.38 -10.54
CA ALA A 603 -21.80 -31.17 -10.74
C ALA A 603 -22.53 -30.93 -9.40
N THR A 604 -23.56 -30.08 -9.41
CA THR A 604 -24.36 -29.70 -8.23
C THR A 604 -23.54 -29.19 -7.04
N ALA A 605 -22.27 -28.79 -7.24
CA ALA A 605 -21.47 -28.21 -6.17
C ALA A 605 -22.00 -26.80 -5.81
N SER A 606 -21.90 -26.43 -4.53
CA SER A 606 -22.18 -25.08 -4.04
C SER A 606 -20.87 -24.38 -3.69
N PHE A 607 -20.40 -23.48 -4.55
CA PHE A 607 -19.12 -22.81 -4.39
C PHE A 607 -19.28 -21.35 -3.96
N SER A 608 -18.32 -20.84 -3.18
CA SER A 608 -18.28 -19.45 -2.74
C SER A 608 -16.90 -18.82 -2.92
N GLY A 609 -16.86 -17.61 -3.46
CA GLY A 609 -15.65 -16.82 -3.64
C GLY A 609 -15.28 -16.52 -5.09
N THR A 610 -14.29 -15.66 -5.27
CA THR A 610 -13.73 -15.28 -6.58
C THR A 610 -12.57 -16.21 -6.94
N ILE A 611 -12.67 -16.89 -8.07
CA ILE A 611 -11.57 -17.67 -8.65
C ILE A 611 -10.72 -16.74 -9.53
N LEU A 612 -9.42 -16.70 -9.24
CA LEU A 612 -8.35 -16.05 -9.99
C LEU A 612 -7.47 -17.16 -10.59
N GLY A 613 -7.85 -17.68 -11.75
CA GLY A 613 -7.17 -18.80 -12.39
C GLY A 613 -6.11 -18.38 -13.42
N LEU A 614 -5.01 -19.13 -13.51
CA LEU A 614 -4.06 -19.00 -14.62
C LEU A 614 -4.39 -19.95 -15.78
N ALA A 615 -5.19 -21.00 -15.55
CA ALA A 615 -5.59 -21.97 -16.56
C ALA A 615 -7.12 -22.08 -16.69
N ALA A 616 -7.60 -23.06 -17.46
CA ALA A 616 -9.02 -23.25 -17.73
C ALA A 616 -9.85 -23.50 -16.46
N ILE A 617 -11.08 -22.98 -16.45
CA ILE A 617 -12.07 -23.16 -15.39
C ILE A 617 -13.24 -23.95 -15.97
N SER A 618 -13.58 -25.09 -15.37
CA SER A 618 -14.75 -25.89 -15.74
C SER A 618 -15.72 -25.94 -14.57
N VAL A 619 -16.95 -25.49 -14.78
CA VAL A 619 -18.02 -25.52 -13.78
C VAL A 619 -19.01 -26.61 -14.19
N GLY A 620 -19.08 -27.67 -13.38
CA GLY A 620 -19.92 -28.84 -13.64
C GLY A 620 -21.41 -28.52 -13.66
N ALA A 621 -22.19 -29.44 -14.24
CA ALA A 621 -23.64 -29.28 -14.44
C ALA A 621 -24.37 -28.89 -13.15
N ASP A 622 -25.26 -27.90 -13.23
CA ASP A 622 -26.16 -27.48 -12.16
C ASP A 622 -25.44 -27.01 -10.87
N ALA A 623 -24.14 -26.71 -10.92
CA ALA A 623 -23.44 -26.11 -9.80
C ALA A 623 -23.93 -24.67 -9.56
N SER A 624 -24.12 -24.32 -8.28
CA SER A 624 -24.46 -22.96 -7.83
C SER A 624 -23.20 -22.25 -7.36
N PHE A 625 -23.03 -21.01 -7.80
CA PHE A 625 -21.76 -20.30 -7.69
C PHE A 625 -21.99 -18.87 -7.19
N THR A 626 -21.72 -18.62 -5.90
CA THR A 626 -21.75 -17.27 -5.32
C THR A 626 -20.34 -16.69 -5.39
N GLY A 627 -19.99 -16.07 -6.50
CA GLY A 627 -18.60 -15.80 -6.83
C GLY A 627 -18.36 -15.24 -8.22
N ARG A 628 -17.08 -15.25 -8.63
CA ARG A 628 -16.63 -14.93 -9.99
C ARG A 628 -15.70 -16.03 -10.52
N ALA A 629 -15.77 -16.33 -11.82
CA ALA A 629 -14.88 -17.27 -12.51
C ALA A 629 -14.00 -16.51 -13.50
N LEU A 630 -12.80 -16.14 -13.07
CA LEU A 630 -11.89 -15.25 -13.81
C LEU A 630 -10.60 -16.01 -14.16
N THR A 631 -10.18 -16.02 -15.43
CA THR A 631 -8.95 -16.70 -15.86
C THR A 631 -8.07 -15.88 -16.81
N LEU A 632 -6.76 -15.94 -16.58
CA LEU A 632 -5.71 -15.20 -17.30
C LEU A 632 -5.13 -15.92 -18.52
N ALA A 633 -5.24 -17.24 -18.62
CA ALA A 633 -4.81 -17.98 -19.81
C ALA A 633 -5.72 -19.18 -20.17
N GLY A 634 -6.98 -19.13 -19.74
CA GLY A 634 -7.93 -20.24 -19.88
C GLY A 634 -9.19 -19.92 -20.68
N ALA A 635 -9.97 -20.98 -20.92
CA ALA A 635 -11.38 -20.90 -21.26
C ALA A 635 -12.22 -21.10 -19.99
N VAL A 636 -13.47 -20.63 -20.01
CA VAL A 636 -14.47 -20.96 -18.98
C VAL A 636 -15.60 -21.79 -19.60
N ALA A 637 -15.80 -23.00 -19.08
CA ALA A 637 -16.87 -23.91 -19.49
C ALA A 637 -17.96 -24.00 -18.42
N LEU A 638 -19.21 -23.85 -18.83
CA LEU A 638 -20.40 -23.83 -17.97
C LEU A 638 -21.45 -24.86 -18.43
N SER A 639 -22.28 -25.33 -17.51
CA SER A 639 -23.41 -26.21 -17.80
C SER A 639 -24.56 -26.01 -16.80
N ASN A 640 -25.68 -25.43 -17.25
CA ASN A 640 -26.86 -25.11 -16.42
C ASN A 640 -26.55 -24.42 -15.08
N ASN A 641 -25.53 -23.56 -15.03
CA ASN A 641 -25.06 -23.00 -13.76
C ASN A 641 -25.87 -21.77 -13.33
N VAL A 642 -25.91 -21.52 -12.02
CA VAL A 642 -26.44 -20.27 -11.45
C VAL A 642 -25.30 -19.49 -10.82
N PHE A 643 -24.96 -18.35 -11.40
CA PHE A 643 -23.97 -17.42 -10.84
C PHE A 643 -24.69 -16.27 -10.13
N THR A 644 -24.31 -16.04 -8.88
CA THR A 644 -24.65 -14.83 -8.14
C THR A 644 -23.35 -14.10 -7.84
N ASN A 645 -23.13 -12.95 -8.48
CA ASN A 645 -21.94 -12.16 -8.17
C ASN A 645 -22.04 -11.69 -6.70
N PRO A 646 -21.01 -11.87 -5.87
CA PRO A 646 -21.04 -11.37 -4.51
C PRO A 646 -21.30 -9.87 -4.56
N THR A 647 -22.31 -9.40 -3.81
CA THR A 647 -22.53 -7.96 -3.64
C THR A 647 -21.20 -7.34 -3.21
N PRO A 648 -20.68 -6.31 -3.92
CA PRO A 648 -19.50 -5.61 -3.46
C PRO A 648 -19.71 -5.20 -2.00
N VAL A 649 -18.64 -5.27 -1.20
CA VAL A 649 -18.66 -4.67 0.14
C VAL A 649 -19.11 -3.22 -0.06
N ALA A 650 -20.21 -2.82 0.60
CA ALA A 650 -20.71 -1.47 0.44
C ALA A 650 -19.65 -0.48 0.90
N GLY A 651 -19.05 0.26 -0.04
CA GLY A 651 -18.30 1.47 0.25
C GLY A 651 -19.25 2.61 0.63
N PRO A 652 -18.70 3.76 1.07
CA PRO A 652 -19.53 4.87 1.48
C PRO A 652 -20.20 5.54 0.27
N LEU A 653 -21.36 6.16 0.50
CA LEU A 653 -21.91 7.17 -0.39
C LEU A 653 -21.48 8.53 0.14
N THR A 654 -20.71 9.28 -0.65
CA THR A 654 -20.15 10.57 -0.21
C THR A 654 -20.36 11.67 -1.25
N ALA A 655 -20.43 12.90 -0.76
CA ALA A 655 -20.41 14.10 -1.59
C ALA A 655 -19.41 15.09 -0.99
N THR A 656 -18.42 15.47 -1.80
CA THR A 656 -17.49 16.55 -1.51
C THR A 656 -17.99 17.81 -2.19
N THR A 657 -18.42 18.78 -1.39
CA THR A 657 -19.05 20.03 -1.85
C THR A 657 -18.25 21.24 -1.37
N SER A 658 -18.22 22.30 -2.17
CA SER A 658 -17.61 23.60 -1.82
C SER A 658 -18.60 24.75 -2.08
N GLY A 659 -18.41 25.87 -1.38
CA GLY A 659 -19.14 27.11 -1.64
C GLY A 659 -18.55 27.89 -2.82
N ALA A 660 -18.94 29.15 -2.98
CA ALA A 660 -18.33 30.07 -3.95
C ALA A 660 -18.20 31.48 -3.36
N THR A 661 -17.10 32.16 -3.68
CA THR A 661 -16.98 33.61 -3.47
C THR A 661 -17.69 34.33 -4.60
N LEU A 662 -18.65 35.19 -4.27
CA LEU A 662 -19.42 35.91 -5.28
C LEU A 662 -18.78 37.26 -5.63
N SER A 663 -19.00 37.70 -6.87
CA SER A 663 -18.48 38.95 -7.41
C SER A 663 -19.05 40.17 -6.70
N GLY A 664 -18.26 41.22 -6.53
CA GLY A 664 -18.77 42.53 -6.10
C GLY A 664 -19.80 43.08 -7.09
N VAL A 665 -20.78 43.83 -6.60
CA VAL A 665 -21.79 44.53 -7.41
C VAL A 665 -21.87 46.00 -7.04
N VAL A 666 -22.21 46.84 -8.02
CA VAL A 666 -22.47 48.27 -7.79
C VAL A 666 -23.97 48.47 -7.63
N LEU A 667 -24.40 48.96 -6.46
CA LEU A 667 -25.81 49.17 -6.17
C LEU A 667 -26.27 50.55 -6.64
N GLN A 668 -27.10 50.58 -7.67
CA GLN A 668 -27.63 51.81 -8.25
C GLN A 668 -28.97 52.26 -7.63
N GLY A 669 -29.53 51.48 -6.69
CA GLY A 669 -30.75 51.82 -5.96
C GLY A 669 -32.07 51.75 -6.77
N ILE A 670 -31.99 51.39 -8.06
CA ILE A 670 -33.14 51.39 -8.98
C ILE A 670 -33.56 49.99 -9.45
N GLU A 671 -32.65 49.01 -9.47
CA GLU A 671 -32.91 47.64 -9.96
C GLU A 671 -32.17 46.59 -9.11
N THR A 672 -32.66 45.36 -9.12
CA THR A 672 -32.01 44.21 -8.49
C THR A 672 -30.71 43.90 -9.22
N GLN A 673 -29.62 43.76 -8.47
CA GLN A 673 -28.31 43.37 -8.99
C GLN A 673 -28.04 41.90 -8.64
N TYR A 674 -27.17 41.24 -9.42
CA TYR A 674 -26.82 39.85 -9.21
C TYR A 674 -25.33 39.69 -8.95
N SER A 675 -25.00 39.18 -7.77
CA SER A 675 -23.63 38.80 -7.41
C SER A 675 -23.45 37.33 -7.78
N THR A 676 -22.43 36.98 -8.56
CA THR A 676 -22.27 35.64 -9.14
C THR A 676 -20.90 35.04 -8.85
N GLY A 677 -20.81 33.72 -8.79
CA GLY A 677 -19.55 33.01 -8.58
C GLY A 677 -19.67 31.53 -8.95
N THR A 678 -18.53 30.88 -9.11
CA THR A 678 -18.43 29.44 -9.38
C THR A 678 -17.70 28.75 -8.24
N SER A 679 -18.13 27.55 -7.90
CA SER A 679 -17.43 26.70 -6.95
C SER A 679 -16.31 25.91 -7.63
N ASP A 680 -15.39 25.40 -6.82
CA ASP A 680 -14.50 24.32 -7.23
C ASP A 680 -15.31 23.08 -7.64
N GLN A 681 -14.67 22.15 -8.34
CA GLN A 681 -15.32 20.91 -8.75
C GLN A 681 -15.79 20.11 -7.53
N TRP A 682 -17.06 19.72 -7.54
CA TRP A 682 -17.65 18.80 -6.59
C TRP A 682 -17.48 17.37 -7.08
N VAL A 683 -17.38 16.46 -6.12
CA VAL A 683 -17.21 15.02 -6.35
C VAL A 683 -18.25 14.27 -5.55
N ILE A 684 -19.08 13.48 -6.23
CA ILE A 684 -20.01 12.54 -5.60
C ILE A 684 -19.48 11.13 -5.88
N VAL A 685 -19.34 10.30 -4.85
CA VAL A 685 -18.85 8.93 -4.98
C VAL A 685 -19.91 7.98 -4.44
N ASP A 686 -20.41 7.07 -5.28
CA ASP A 686 -21.26 5.96 -4.87
C ASP A 686 -20.51 4.62 -4.96
N ASP A 687 -19.78 4.30 -3.89
CA ASP A 687 -19.04 3.04 -3.73
C ASP A 687 -19.89 1.95 -3.08
N ARG A 688 -21.19 2.18 -2.82
CA ARG A 688 -22.05 1.21 -2.13
C ARG A 688 -22.19 -0.09 -2.90
N GLY A 689 -21.91 -0.09 -4.21
CA GLY A 689 -21.96 -1.29 -5.02
C GLY A 689 -23.36 -1.92 -5.13
N THR A 690 -24.41 -1.18 -4.75
CA THR A 690 -25.82 -1.60 -4.88
C THR A 690 -26.47 -1.00 -6.13
N GLY A 691 -26.00 0.16 -6.61
CA GLY A 691 -26.67 0.91 -7.67
C GLY A 691 -28.06 1.40 -7.24
N ALA A 692 -28.29 1.50 -5.93
CA ALA A 692 -29.49 2.10 -5.38
C ALA A 692 -29.50 3.60 -5.67
N ALA A 693 -30.69 4.18 -5.87
CA ALA A 693 -30.82 5.61 -6.02
C ALA A 693 -30.24 6.36 -4.81
N TRP A 694 -29.66 7.53 -5.06
CA TRP A 694 -29.19 8.46 -4.06
C TRP A 694 -29.73 9.88 -4.35
N THR A 695 -29.75 10.71 -3.31
CA THR A 695 -30.09 12.13 -3.42
C THR A 695 -29.08 13.00 -2.68
N LEU A 696 -28.69 14.12 -3.28
CA LEU A 696 -27.96 15.19 -2.60
C LEU A 696 -28.95 16.30 -2.28
N SER A 697 -29.13 16.61 -1.01
CA SER A 697 -29.98 17.69 -0.52
C SER A 697 -29.15 18.86 0.01
N VAL A 698 -29.68 20.07 -0.07
CA VAL A 698 -29.05 21.31 0.37
C VAL A 698 -30.02 22.18 1.18
N SER A 699 -29.51 22.83 2.22
CA SER A 699 -30.16 23.98 2.87
C SER A 699 -29.17 25.13 3.03
N ALA A 700 -29.66 26.36 3.10
CA ALA A 700 -28.85 27.57 3.24
C ALA A 700 -29.31 28.40 4.44
N SER A 701 -28.36 28.89 5.26
CA SER A 701 -28.68 29.94 6.22
C SER A 701 -29.02 31.24 5.50
N VAL A 702 -29.80 32.09 6.14
CA VAL A 702 -30.09 33.45 5.66
C VAL A 702 -28.78 34.21 5.40
N PRO A 703 -28.51 34.69 4.16
CA PRO A 703 -27.33 35.50 3.88
C PRO A 703 -27.29 36.73 4.78
N THR A 704 -26.24 36.87 5.59
CA THR A 704 -26.13 37.91 6.61
C THR A 704 -24.83 38.70 6.45
N SER A 705 -24.88 40.03 6.47
CA SER A 705 -23.69 40.88 6.53
C SER A 705 -23.25 41.11 7.98
N ALA A 706 -21.94 41.19 8.21
CA ALA A 706 -21.42 41.55 9.54
C ALA A 706 -21.73 43.03 9.87
N ALA A 707 -21.90 43.36 11.14
CA ALA A 707 -22.00 44.75 11.59
C ALA A 707 -20.70 45.52 11.25
N GLY A 708 -20.84 46.69 10.63
CA GLY A 708 -19.74 47.59 10.30
C GLY A 708 -19.45 48.60 11.41
N THR A 709 -18.44 49.44 11.20
CA THR A 709 -18.07 50.54 12.11
C THR A 709 -19.06 51.70 12.07
N VAL A 710 -19.79 51.86 10.95
CA VAL A 710 -20.81 52.90 10.74
C VAL A 710 -22.23 52.31 10.78
N GLU A 711 -22.43 51.10 10.25
CA GLU A 711 -23.70 50.37 10.32
C GLU A 711 -23.61 49.27 11.36
N THR A 712 -24.12 49.53 12.57
CA THR A 712 -23.99 48.63 13.72
C THR A 712 -24.97 47.46 13.73
N VAL A 713 -25.88 47.38 12.75
CA VAL A 713 -26.91 46.34 12.65
C VAL A 713 -26.62 45.46 11.44
N ALA A 714 -26.47 44.16 11.66
CA ALA A 714 -26.34 43.16 10.60
C ALA A 714 -27.57 43.16 9.68
N ARG A 715 -27.35 43.01 8.38
CA ARG A 715 -28.44 42.93 7.38
C ARG A 715 -28.59 41.53 6.87
N THR A 716 -29.81 41.18 6.48
CA THR A 716 -30.14 39.88 5.93
C THR A 716 -30.77 40.01 4.56
N LEU A 717 -30.49 39.04 3.69
CA LEU A 717 -31.21 38.82 2.43
C LEU A 717 -32.02 37.51 2.53
N PRO A 718 -33.13 37.36 1.80
CA PRO A 718 -33.86 36.10 1.78
C PRO A 718 -32.98 34.97 1.24
N ALA A 719 -32.97 33.80 1.87
CA ALA A 719 -32.25 32.61 1.38
C ALA A 719 -32.68 32.23 -0.06
N GLY A 720 -33.96 32.41 -0.39
CA GLY A 720 -34.49 32.20 -1.75
C GLY A 720 -33.98 33.16 -2.81
N GLY A 721 -33.29 34.23 -2.42
CA GLY A 721 -32.54 35.08 -3.34
C GLY A 721 -31.22 34.48 -3.80
N LEU A 722 -30.72 33.43 -3.12
CA LEU A 722 -29.54 32.68 -3.51
C LEU A 722 -29.96 31.46 -4.35
N VAL A 723 -29.49 31.40 -5.59
CA VAL A 723 -29.74 30.32 -6.53
C VAL A 723 -28.45 29.54 -6.76
N ILE A 724 -28.53 28.22 -6.66
CA ILE A 724 -27.47 27.29 -7.06
C ILE A 724 -27.82 26.65 -8.41
N THR A 725 -26.85 26.56 -9.31
CA THR A 725 -26.97 25.84 -10.58
C THR A 725 -25.87 24.78 -10.64
N PRO A 726 -26.19 23.47 -10.51
CA PRO A 726 -25.20 22.39 -10.42
C PRO A 726 -24.22 22.27 -11.60
N GLY A 727 -24.62 22.69 -12.81
CA GLY A 727 -23.81 22.55 -14.03
C GLY A 727 -23.95 21.17 -14.67
N THR A 728 -23.13 20.88 -15.69
CA THR A 728 -23.10 19.57 -16.36
C THR A 728 -22.49 18.52 -15.43
N ILE A 729 -23.18 17.39 -15.26
CA ILE A 729 -22.65 16.24 -14.53
C ILE A 729 -21.92 15.32 -15.51
N THR A 730 -20.68 14.95 -15.18
CA THR A 730 -19.87 14.00 -15.96
C THR A 730 -19.45 12.82 -15.09
N ALA A 731 -19.33 11.63 -15.69
CA ALA A 731 -18.77 10.47 -15.03
C ALA A 731 -17.25 10.65 -14.80
N GLY A 732 -16.76 10.25 -13.64
CA GLY A 732 -15.34 10.08 -13.33
C GLY A 732 -14.77 8.79 -13.90
N THR A 733 -13.54 8.44 -13.51
CA THR A 733 -12.79 7.28 -14.06
C THR A 733 -13.45 5.92 -13.84
N ASP A 734 -14.27 5.80 -12.79
CA ASP A 734 -15.03 4.60 -12.40
C ASP A 734 -16.56 4.82 -12.52
N GLY A 735 -16.97 5.98 -13.01
CA GLY A 735 -18.37 6.38 -13.08
C GLY A 735 -19.13 5.66 -14.20
N GLY A 736 -20.29 5.11 -13.87
CA GLY A 736 -21.24 4.62 -14.88
C GLY A 736 -21.85 5.77 -15.71
N PRO A 737 -22.68 5.45 -16.73
CA PRO A 737 -23.40 6.45 -17.51
C PRO A 737 -24.15 7.46 -16.62
N VAL A 738 -24.17 8.73 -17.03
CA VAL A 738 -24.88 9.82 -16.31
C VAL A 738 -26.39 9.83 -16.58
N ASP A 739 -26.88 8.89 -17.39
CA ASP A 739 -28.30 8.72 -17.65
C ASP A 739 -29.06 8.50 -16.33
N GLY A 740 -30.16 9.22 -16.16
CA GLY A 740 -31.00 9.13 -14.96
C GLY A 740 -30.56 10.00 -13.78
N ILE A 741 -29.51 10.83 -13.91
CA ILE A 741 -29.14 11.86 -12.93
C ILE A 741 -29.79 13.20 -13.31
N SER A 742 -30.52 13.82 -12.39
CA SER A 742 -31.16 15.13 -12.57
C SER A 742 -30.72 16.13 -11.51
N ALA A 743 -30.30 17.33 -11.96
CA ALA A 743 -29.76 18.39 -11.11
C ALA A 743 -30.14 19.80 -11.63
N PRO A 744 -31.42 20.21 -11.53
CA PRO A 744 -31.85 21.52 -12.00
C PRO A 744 -31.33 22.66 -11.12
N ALA A 745 -31.38 23.89 -11.64
CA ALA A 745 -31.15 25.08 -10.83
C ALA A 745 -32.19 25.18 -9.69
N LEU A 746 -31.73 25.57 -8.51
CA LEU A 746 -32.52 25.56 -7.29
C LEU A 746 -32.37 26.89 -6.53
N ALA A 747 -33.49 27.57 -6.26
CA ALA A 747 -33.53 28.67 -5.30
C ALA A 747 -33.51 28.09 -3.88
N LEU A 748 -32.52 28.51 -3.08
CA LEU A 748 -32.23 27.91 -1.80
C LEU A 748 -33.22 28.30 -0.70
N SER A 749 -33.31 27.48 0.32
CA SER A 749 -34.17 27.68 1.49
C SER A 749 -33.42 27.31 2.77
N GLU A 750 -33.93 27.79 3.90
CA GLU A 750 -33.48 27.37 5.23
C GLU A 750 -33.86 25.92 5.54
N THR A 751 -34.77 25.33 4.75
CA THR A 751 -35.15 23.92 4.82
C THR A 751 -34.43 23.11 3.75
N ALA A 752 -34.12 21.84 4.05
CA ALA A 752 -33.44 20.95 3.13
C ALA A 752 -34.29 20.69 1.86
N GLN A 753 -33.69 20.90 0.71
CA GLN A 753 -34.28 20.70 -0.61
C GLN A 753 -33.39 19.78 -1.44
N THR A 754 -34.00 18.91 -2.23
CA THR A 754 -33.25 18.03 -3.12
C THR A 754 -32.62 18.80 -4.27
N LEU A 755 -31.30 18.70 -4.40
CA LEU A 755 -30.50 19.37 -5.41
C LEU A 755 -30.12 18.43 -6.56
N VAL A 756 -29.72 17.20 -6.24
CA VAL A 756 -29.38 16.15 -7.21
C VAL A 756 -30.16 14.88 -6.88
N THR A 757 -30.70 14.24 -7.91
CA THR A 757 -31.43 12.96 -7.80
C THR A 757 -30.94 11.97 -8.83
N THR A 758 -31.01 10.68 -8.49
CA THR A 758 -30.74 9.59 -9.43
C THR A 758 -31.91 8.61 -9.54
N SER A 759 -32.09 8.02 -10.71
CA SER A 759 -33.16 7.04 -11.00
C SER A 759 -32.67 5.69 -11.54
N GLY A 760 -31.36 5.53 -11.79
CA GLY A 760 -30.75 4.32 -12.33
C GLY A 760 -29.56 3.81 -11.49
N PRO A 761 -28.85 2.77 -11.96
CA PRO A 761 -27.63 2.29 -11.30
C PRO A 761 -26.48 3.28 -11.53
N ASN A 762 -26.49 4.38 -10.79
CA ASN A 762 -25.49 5.44 -10.89
C ASN A 762 -24.37 5.20 -9.86
N ARG A 763 -23.49 4.25 -10.19
CA ARG A 763 -22.34 3.82 -9.37
C ARG A 763 -21.06 4.56 -9.78
N GLY A 764 -20.12 4.66 -8.85
CA GLY A 764 -18.81 5.26 -9.07
C GLY A 764 -18.82 6.77 -8.89
N THR A 765 -17.86 7.45 -9.49
CA THR A 765 -17.62 8.88 -9.27
C THR A 765 -18.38 9.76 -10.27
N TYR A 766 -18.97 10.85 -9.78
CA TYR A 766 -19.65 11.88 -10.56
C TYR A 766 -19.10 13.27 -10.23
N LEU A 767 -18.82 14.05 -11.27
CA LEU A 767 -18.17 15.35 -11.18
C LEU A 767 -19.12 16.44 -11.67
N LEU A 768 -19.14 17.57 -10.98
CA LEU A 768 -19.92 18.76 -11.37
C LEU A 768 -19.28 20.04 -10.83
N SER A 769 -19.58 21.18 -11.45
CA SER A 769 -19.03 22.49 -11.03
C SER A 769 -20.17 23.51 -10.89
N PRO A 770 -20.73 23.66 -9.68
CA PRO A 770 -21.88 24.54 -9.49
C PRO A 770 -21.54 26.02 -9.60
N SER A 771 -22.50 26.80 -10.09
CA SER A 771 -22.49 28.26 -10.04
C SER A 771 -23.56 28.77 -9.09
N PHE A 772 -23.32 29.96 -8.54
CA PHE A 772 -24.14 30.61 -7.53
C PHE A 772 -24.50 32.01 -7.99
N SER A 773 -25.74 32.43 -7.73
CA SER A 773 -26.22 33.79 -7.99
C SER A 773 -27.05 34.29 -6.82
N LEU A 774 -26.66 35.42 -6.24
CA LEU A 774 -27.40 36.09 -5.18
C LEU A 774 -28.07 37.35 -5.73
N ALA A 775 -29.40 37.38 -5.66
CA ALA A 775 -30.19 38.57 -5.96
C ALA A 775 -30.09 39.59 -4.82
N ILE A 776 -29.60 40.78 -5.14
CA ILE A 776 -29.46 41.90 -4.21
C ILE A 776 -30.48 42.98 -4.60
N PRO A 777 -31.56 43.18 -3.83
CA PRO A 777 -32.63 44.08 -4.21
C PRO A 777 -32.20 45.56 -4.11
N PRO A 778 -32.85 46.48 -4.84
CA PRO A 778 -32.47 47.89 -4.88
C PRO A 778 -32.49 48.58 -3.51
N ASN A 779 -33.32 48.08 -2.57
CA ASN A 779 -33.46 48.58 -1.21
C ASN A 779 -32.57 47.87 -0.18
N ALA A 780 -31.66 46.96 -0.60
CA ALA A 780 -30.67 46.34 0.29
C ALA A 780 -29.75 47.40 0.96
N TYR A 781 -29.65 48.58 0.35
CA TYR A 781 -29.14 49.80 0.97
C TYR A 781 -30.27 50.62 1.58
N ARG A 782 -30.35 50.69 2.91
CA ARG A 782 -30.96 51.85 3.59
C ARG A 782 -30.15 52.22 4.83
N SER A 783 -29.08 52.98 4.60
CA SER A 783 -28.80 54.16 5.43
C SER A 783 -29.05 55.39 4.58
N ASN A 784 -29.98 56.22 5.02
CA ASN A 784 -30.33 57.55 4.58
C ASN A 784 -29.15 58.55 4.62
N PHE A 785 -28.16 58.39 3.72
CA PHE A 785 -27.03 59.31 3.53
C PHE A 785 -27.09 59.98 2.15
N THR A 786 -27.01 61.31 2.12
CA THR A 786 -27.02 62.15 0.90
C THR A 786 -25.62 62.66 0.51
N GLY A 787 -24.55 61.95 0.90
CA GLY A 787 -23.16 62.32 0.60
C GLY A 787 -22.31 61.12 0.24
N ALA A 788 -21.28 61.33 -0.59
CA ALA A 788 -20.35 60.29 -1.04
C ALA A 788 -19.70 59.60 0.17
N VAL A 789 -19.82 58.27 0.24
CA VAL A 789 -19.08 57.45 1.19
C VAL A 789 -17.65 57.35 0.66
N ASP A 790 -16.70 57.95 1.37
CA ASP A 790 -15.27 57.84 1.11
C ASP A 790 -14.79 56.38 1.27
N GLY A 791 -14.99 55.56 0.23
CA GLY A 791 -14.26 54.31 -0.03
C GLY A 791 -14.29 53.21 1.04
N SER A 792 -15.14 53.28 2.06
CA SER A 792 -15.19 52.25 3.12
C SER A 792 -15.87 50.97 2.58
N PRO A 793 -15.19 49.80 2.58
CA PRO A 793 -15.76 48.56 2.08
C PRO A 793 -16.89 48.08 2.99
N LEU A 794 -18.04 47.74 2.39
CA LEU A 794 -19.11 47.04 3.10
C LEU A 794 -18.68 45.62 3.47
N ASN A 795 -19.15 45.15 4.63
CA ASN A 795 -18.96 43.75 5.01
C ASN A 795 -19.72 42.83 4.04
N PRO A 796 -19.10 41.73 3.57
CA PRO A 796 -19.76 40.80 2.67
C PRO A 796 -20.93 40.09 3.35
N TYR A 797 -21.94 39.73 2.56
CA TYR A 797 -22.98 38.79 2.99
C TYR A 797 -22.40 37.38 3.01
N VAL A 798 -22.63 36.66 4.10
CA VAL A 798 -22.18 35.27 4.30
C VAL A 798 -23.40 34.39 4.52
N SER A 799 -23.42 33.24 3.84
CA SER A 799 -24.40 32.17 4.03
C SER A 799 -23.66 30.85 4.20
N VAL A 800 -24.17 29.98 5.08
CA VAL A 800 -23.66 28.62 5.29
C VAL A 800 -24.58 27.66 4.56
N LEU A 801 -23.99 26.86 3.66
CA LEU A 801 -24.69 25.79 2.98
C LEU A 801 -24.42 24.46 3.70
N THR A 802 -25.49 23.70 3.95
CA THR A 802 -25.39 22.34 4.51
C THR A 802 -25.87 21.36 3.47
N PHE A 803 -25.02 20.37 3.16
CA PHE A 803 -25.33 19.33 2.20
C PHE A 803 -25.50 17.99 2.92
N THR A 804 -26.42 17.16 2.43
CA THR A 804 -26.65 15.81 2.95
C THR A 804 -26.87 14.88 1.79
N ILE A 805 -26.12 13.79 1.75
CA ILE A 805 -26.27 12.74 0.74
C ILE A 805 -26.85 11.47 1.39
N SER A 806 -27.79 10.83 0.71
CA SER A 806 -28.50 9.63 1.20
C SER A 806 -28.84 8.67 0.08
#